data_AF-A0A7J0G7K8-F1
#
_entry.id   AF-A0A7J0G7K8-F1
#
_cell.length_a   1.000
_cell.length_b   1.000
_cell.length_c   1.000
_cell.angle_alpha   90.00
_cell.angle_beta   90.00
_cell.angle_gamma   90.00
#
_symmetry.space_group_name_H-M   'P 1'
#
loop_
_entity.id
_entity.type
_entity.pdbx_description
1 polymer ?
#
loop_
_entity_poly.entity_id
_entity_poly.type
_entity_poly.pdbx_seq_one_letter_code
_entity_poly.pdbx_strand_id
1 'polypeptide(L)'
;MEPTYPLGRLQKGSMGVSSETLWIWGISRQLQMGFLKFAPRESIRRVFIQDPPWIDSPFMKSLFKRAKERSKWESQEVERKKYRWLRRRQIRAETEAWEKMVEEYRSIDREMCEKKLAPNLPHVKKLFLGWFEPLREAIAMEQRTQRSKKHKTRYAAYIDSFPADKMAIIVMHKMMALLMAGQEDRSVRVVQAAVQIGMAIEQEIRIHSFLEKTKMYQRKKIVAASEEGSSKDAEILRKRVKSLIKRQKIIEVQKLVKNEEIKPWGRDTQARLGCRLIELLIETAYVQPPVDQSADSPPDIRPAFSHVFRNINTPGQKVVRRYGAIQCDPLVLAGLDRTVQHMIIPYVPMLVPPKKWRGHDKGGYFFLPSYLMRTHGSRHQEDAVRSAPVKQLQKVYEALDTLGNTKWRVNRRVLSVVESIWAGGGNIGGLVDRKDVPIPERPQTEDVAEIKKWKWSVRKAKKINQELHSQRCDTELKLSVARKLKDEEGFYYPHNLDFRGRAYPMHPHLTHLSSDLCRGVLEFAEGRPLGKSGLRWLKIHLANLYAGGVEKLSYDGRLAFVENHVDDILDSADNPLHGNQWWLTAEDPFQCLAACINLSEALKSSSPHSIISHLPIHQASDGSCNGLQHYAALGRDSLEAAAVNLVAG
;
A
#
# COMPACT_ATOMS: atom_id res chain seq x y z
N MET A 1 -56.07 -9.18 34.10
CA MET A 1 -56.31 -10.00 35.30
C MET A 1 -55.15 -9.77 36.25
N GLU A 2 -55.46 -9.41 37.49
CA GLU A 2 -54.57 -9.30 38.65
C GLU A 2 -54.28 -10.70 39.25
N PRO A 3 -53.46 -10.90 40.33
CA PRO A 3 -52.88 -9.96 41.32
C PRO A 3 -51.34 -9.89 41.33
N THR A 4 -50.60 -8.95 41.95
CA THR A 4 -50.73 -8.00 43.11
C THR A 4 -50.36 -8.51 44.51
N TYR A 5 -49.13 -8.12 44.95
CA TYR A 5 -48.64 -7.75 46.31
C TYR A 5 -48.78 -8.74 47.51
N PRO A 6 -47.86 -8.68 48.49
CA PRO A 6 -48.01 -7.75 49.62
C PRO A 6 -46.74 -6.97 50.03
N LEU A 7 -46.92 -5.93 50.87
CA LEU A 7 -45.84 -5.17 51.52
C LEU A 7 -45.53 -5.68 52.93
N GLY A 8 -44.27 -5.52 53.37
CA GLY A 8 -43.86 -5.47 54.78
C GLY A 8 -43.46 -4.05 55.19
N ARG A 9 -43.63 -3.66 56.46
CA ARG A 9 -43.48 -2.26 56.91
C ARG A 9 -42.90 -2.16 58.33
N LEU A 10 -42.29 -1.00 58.61
CA LEU A 10 -41.97 -0.43 59.94
C LEU A 10 -40.84 -1.09 60.76
N GLN A 11 -39.80 -0.28 61.04
CA GLN A 11 -39.66 0.29 62.39
C GLN A 11 -39.03 1.69 62.33
N LYS A 12 -39.13 2.46 63.43
CA LYS A 12 -38.57 3.82 63.59
C LYS A 12 -37.49 3.81 64.67
N GLY A 13 -36.50 4.71 64.56
CA GLY A 13 -35.65 5.16 65.66
C GLY A 13 -35.36 6.66 65.50
N SER A 14 -35.45 7.44 66.59
CA SER A 14 -35.35 8.91 66.50
C SER A 14 -35.01 9.60 67.84
N MET A 15 -33.86 10.29 67.87
CA MET A 15 -33.36 11.33 68.80
C MET A 15 -32.11 11.94 68.11
N GLY A 16 -31.71 13.21 68.21
CA GLY A 16 -32.09 14.34 69.09
C GLY A 16 -30.89 14.76 69.98
N VAL A 17 -30.57 16.05 70.26
CA VAL A 17 -31.09 17.36 69.80
C VAL A 17 -30.00 18.46 69.93
N SER A 18 -29.79 19.32 68.91
CA SER A 18 -29.02 20.59 68.93
C SER A 18 -29.35 21.42 67.65
N SER A 19 -29.13 22.74 67.44
CA SER A 19 -28.35 23.87 68.04
C SER A 19 -26.85 23.96 67.71
N GLU A 20 -26.22 25.12 67.46
CA GLU A 20 -26.62 26.52 67.11
C GLU A 20 -25.49 27.14 66.23
N THR A 21 -25.67 28.14 65.35
CA THR A 21 -25.99 29.56 65.64
C THR A 21 -26.39 30.30 64.34
N LEU A 22 -27.02 31.49 64.44
CA LEU A 22 -27.68 32.26 63.36
C LEU A 22 -27.02 33.63 63.04
N TRP A 23 -27.68 34.42 62.16
CA TRP A 23 -27.51 35.87 61.87
C TRP A 23 -26.42 36.28 60.83
N ILE A 24 -26.52 37.38 60.04
CA ILE A 24 -27.61 38.38 59.84
C ILE A 24 -27.75 38.91 58.38
N TRP A 25 -28.96 39.35 58.09
CA TRP A 25 -29.58 39.97 56.90
C TRP A 25 -28.94 41.19 56.17
N GLY A 26 -29.47 41.43 54.94
CA GLY A 26 -29.86 42.77 54.45
C GLY A 26 -29.75 42.97 52.91
N ILE A 27 -30.58 43.75 52.20
CA ILE A 27 -32.05 43.84 51.97
C ILE A 27 -32.29 44.96 50.91
N SER A 28 -33.41 44.91 50.15
CA SER A 28 -33.99 45.98 49.30
C SER A 28 -33.34 46.33 47.94
N ARG A 29 -34.06 46.90 46.96
CA ARG A 29 -35.45 46.69 46.43
C ARG A 29 -35.60 47.47 45.10
N GLN A 30 -36.39 46.94 44.16
CA GLN A 30 -37.07 47.57 42.99
C GLN A 30 -36.78 49.05 42.60
N LEU A 31 -36.57 49.30 41.29
CA LEU A 31 -37.50 50.12 40.47
C LEU A 31 -37.26 49.98 38.94
N GLN A 32 -38.06 50.69 38.13
CA GLN A 32 -38.54 50.32 36.78
C GLN A 32 -37.74 50.82 35.54
N MET A 33 -37.95 50.08 34.43
CA MET A 33 -38.02 50.49 33.01
C MET A 33 -36.81 51.15 32.31
N GLY A 34 -36.48 50.60 31.13
CA GLY A 34 -35.65 51.24 30.12
C GLY A 34 -35.50 50.37 28.86
N PHE A 35 -36.14 50.76 27.75
CA PHE A 35 -35.86 50.17 26.43
C PHE A 35 -34.45 50.56 25.97
N LEU A 36 -33.66 49.63 25.45
CA LEU A 36 -32.44 49.95 24.71
C LEU A 36 -32.24 49.03 23.50
N LYS A 37 -31.96 49.65 22.35
CA LYS A 37 -31.72 48.99 21.06
C LYS A 37 -30.22 48.66 20.90
N PHE A 38 -29.91 47.82 19.90
CA PHE A 38 -28.56 47.35 19.57
C PHE A 38 -27.49 48.45 19.47
N ALA A 39 -26.31 48.15 20.04
CA ALA A 39 -25.01 48.70 19.65
C ALA A 39 -23.96 47.55 19.64
N PRO A 40 -22.85 47.63 18.88
CA PRO A 40 -22.12 46.42 18.46
C PRO A 40 -20.81 46.11 19.20
N ARG A 41 -20.54 44.79 19.34
CA ARG A 41 -19.22 44.14 19.46
C ARG A 41 -18.13 44.85 20.29
N GLU A 42 -18.01 44.49 21.57
CA GLU A 42 -16.69 44.49 22.21
C GLU A 42 -15.87 43.27 21.76
N SER A 43 -14.54 43.39 21.81
CA SER A 43 -13.61 42.36 21.32
C SER A 43 -12.93 41.62 22.49
N ILE A 44 -12.74 40.31 22.33
CA ILE A 44 -12.06 39.48 23.33
C ILE A 44 -10.61 39.97 23.48
N ARG A 45 -10.29 40.52 24.66
CA ARG A 45 -8.93 41.00 24.98
C ARG A 45 -7.92 39.86 24.80
N ARG A 46 -6.96 40.06 23.91
CA ARG A 46 -5.79 39.18 23.81
C ARG A 46 -4.90 39.45 25.02
N VAL A 47 -4.59 38.41 25.80
CA VAL A 47 -3.50 38.47 26.77
C VAL A 47 -2.19 38.56 25.98
N PHE A 48 -1.62 39.76 25.90
CA PHE A 48 -0.24 39.92 25.49
C PHE A 48 0.65 39.50 26.66
N ILE A 49 1.40 38.42 26.50
CA ILE A 49 2.63 38.23 27.26
C ILE A 49 3.58 39.33 26.79
N GLN A 50 4.01 40.20 27.70
CA GLN A 50 5.08 41.17 27.39
C GLN A 50 6.40 40.42 27.26
N ASP A 51 7.13 40.67 26.17
CA ASP A 51 8.52 40.23 26.06
C ASP A 51 9.36 40.90 27.19
N PRO A 52 10.34 40.21 27.81
CA PRO A 52 11.16 40.79 28.85
C PRO A 52 11.83 42.11 28.43
N PRO A 53 11.90 43.13 29.30
CA PRO A 53 12.22 44.52 28.92
C PRO A 53 13.64 44.74 28.36
N TRP A 54 14.53 43.75 28.44
CA TRP A 54 15.86 43.79 27.80
C TRP A 54 15.83 43.44 26.29
N ILE A 55 14.69 42.96 25.76
CA ILE A 55 14.50 42.63 24.34
C ILE A 55 14.07 43.87 23.53
N ASP A 56 13.64 44.96 24.17
CA ASP A 56 12.97 46.08 23.49
C ASP A 56 13.87 46.88 22.53
N SER A 57 15.20 46.79 22.67
CA SER A 57 16.18 47.44 21.79
C SER A 57 16.02 47.03 20.31
N PRO A 58 16.02 48.00 19.36
CA PRO A 58 15.99 47.69 17.92
C PRO A 58 17.13 46.76 17.47
N PHE A 59 18.29 46.82 18.14
CA PHE A 59 19.43 45.94 17.89
C PHE A 59 19.11 44.49 18.29
N MET A 60 18.51 44.29 19.46
CA MET A 60 18.08 42.96 19.93
C MET A 60 16.98 42.38 19.05
N LYS A 61 15.97 43.17 18.68
CA LYS A 61 14.92 42.75 17.73
C LYS A 61 15.49 42.39 16.35
N SER A 62 16.51 43.11 15.88
CA SER A 62 17.24 42.80 14.64
C SER A 62 18.04 41.49 14.75
N LEU A 63 18.72 41.25 15.89
CA LEU A 63 19.43 40.01 16.17
C LEU A 63 18.48 38.81 16.29
N PHE A 64 17.38 38.91 17.03
CA PHE A 64 16.36 37.86 17.12
C PHE A 64 15.73 37.56 15.76
N LYS A 65 15.45 38.58 14.94
CA LYS A 65 14.97 38.39 13.56
C LYS A 65 16.00 37.65 12.71
N ARG A 66 17.26 38.08 12.71
CA ARG A 66 18.36 37.41 11.99
C ARG A 66 18.59 35.98 12.47
N ALA A 67 18.51 35.71 13.77
CA ALA A 67 18.62 34.38 14.35
C ALA A 67 17.45 33.46 13.92
N LYS A 68 16.22 33.99 13.90
CA LYS A 68 15.02 33.28 13.42
C LYS A 68 15.07 33.00 11.92
N GLU A 69 15.57 33.94 11.12
CA GLU A 69 15.80 33.76 9.68
C GLU A 69 16.90 32.74 9.40
N ARG A 70 18.00 32.78 10.16
CA ARG A 70 19.11 31.81 10.11
C ARG A 70 18.67 30.40 10.50
N SER A 71 17.99 30.25 11.64
CA SER A 71 17.42 28.97 12.10
C SER A 71 16.42 28.38 11.10
N LYS A 72 15.60 29.22 10.46
CA LYS A 72 14.69 28.80 9.37
C LYS A 72 15.46 28.34 8.13
N TRP A 73 16.55 29.00 7.77
CA TRP A 73 17.40 28.61 6.64
C TRP A 73 18.17 27.31 6.92
N GLU A 74 18.71 27.15 8.13
CA GLU A 74 19.38 25.94 8.60
C GLU A 74 18.41 24.74 8.63
N SER A 75 17.19 24.93 9.14
CA SER A 75 16.10 23.94 9.07
C SER A 75 15.77 23.53 7.63
N GLN A 76 15.62 24.49 6.72
CA GLN A 76 15.37 24.22 5.30
C GLN A 76 16.54 23.50 4.61
N GLU A 77 17.79 23.76 5.00
CA GLU A 77 18.94 23.07 4.42
C GLU A 77 19.11 21.65 4.99
N VAL A 78 18.75 21.41 6.25
CA VAL A 78 18.59 20.05 6.81
C VAL A 78 17.51 19.29 6.05
N GLU A 79 16.34 19.88 5.85
CA GLU A 79 15.24 19.28 5.06
C GLU A 79 15.67 18.98 3.62
N ARG A 80 16.37 19.90 2.94
CA ARG A 80 16.93 19.68 1.60
C ARG A 80 17.99 18.58 1.58
N LYS A 81 18.84 18.45 2.61
CA LYS A 81 19.81 17.36 2.75
C LYS A 81 19.06 16.02 2.89
N LYS A 82 18.05 15.97 3.75
CA LYS A 82 17.16 14.82 3.98
C LYS A 82 16.43 14.39 2.71
N TYR A 83 15.78 15.31 2.00
CA TYR A 83 15.14 15.07 0.70
C TYR A 83 16.14 14.53 -0.33
N ARG A 84 17.35 15.11 -0.44
CA ARG A 84 18.42 14.61 -1.33
C ARG A 84 18.95 13.23 -0.95
N TRP A 85 18.79 12.79 0.29
CA TRP A 85 19.14 11.44 0.77
C TRP A 85 18.01 10.44 0.52
N LEU A 86 16.78 10.76 0.93
CA LEU A 86 15.57 9.98 0.66
C LEU A 86 15.38 9.76 -0.86
N ARG A 87 15.59 10.80 -1.68
CA ARG A 87 15.53 10.67 -3.14
C ARG A 87 16.61 9.75 -3.70
N ARG A 88 17.81 9.69 -3.10
CA ARG A 88 18.83 8.69 -3.49
C ARG A 88 18.43 7.27 -3.09
N ARG A 89 17.79 7.09 -1.93
CA ARG A 89 17.22 5.79 -1.51
C ARG A 89 16.11 5.33 -2.46
N GLN A 90 15.16 6.22 -2.78
CA GLN A 90 14.08 5.95 -3.72
C GLN A 90 14.59 5.54 -5.11
N ILE A 91 15.57 6.26 -5.66
CA ILE A 91 16.13 5.92 -6.98
C ILE A 91 16.75 4.53 -6.97
N ARG A 92 17.56 4.21 -5.96
CA ARG A 92 18.16 2.86 -5.83
C ARG A 92 17.10 1.78 -5.62
N ALA A 93 16.06 2.04 -4.85
CA ALA A 93 14.92 1.13 -4.70
C ALA A 93 14.18 0.86 -6.02
N GLU A 94 14.07 1.86 -6.91
CA GLU A 94 13.45 1.70 -8.23
C GLU A 94 14.37 1.06 -9.28
N THR A 95 15.70 1.24 -9.21
CA THR A 95 16.63 0.85 -10.30
C THR A 95 17.65 -0.23 -9.96
N GLU A 96 17.85 -0.56 -8.68
CA GLU A 96 18.84 -1.55 -8.23
C GLU A 96 18.16 -2.78 -7.59
N ALA A 97 16.82 -2.84 -7.55
CA ALA A 97 16.05 -3.91 -6.90
C ALA A 97 16.41 -5.31 -7.42
N TRP A 98 16.46 -5.51 -8.75
CA TRP A 98 16.84 -6.79 -9.34
C TRP A 98 18.34 -7.08 -9.21
N GLU A 99 19.18 -6.05 -9.22
CA GLU A 99 20.64 -6.19 -9.10
C GLU A 99 21.06 -6.60 -7.68
N LYS A 100 20.45 -6.00 -6.64
CA LYS A 100 20.62 -6.42 -5.25
C LYS A 100 20.21 -7.88 -5.06
N MET A 101 19.15 -8.32 -5.73
CA MET A 101 18.66 -9.71 -5.63
C MET A 101 19.59 -10.69 -6.35
N VAL A 102 20.18 -10.34 -7.51
CA VAL A 102 21.28 -11.13 -8.12
C VAL A 102 22.41 -11.33 -7.11
N GLU A 103 22.82 -10.26 -6.42
CA GLU A 103 23.90 -10.35 -5.44
C GLU A 103 23.50 -11.14 -4.18
N GLU A 104 22.24 -11.08 -3.75
CA GLU A 104 21.70 -11.87 -2.64
C GLU A 104 21.72 -13.37 -2.95
N TYR A 105 21.26 -13.81 -4.13
CA TYR A 105 21.36 -15.22 -4.53
C TYR A 105 22.84 -15.65 -4.67
N ARG A 106 23.68 -14.88 -5.35
CA ARG A 106 25.12 -15.15 -5.47
C ARG A 106 25.85 -15.21 -4.13
N SER A 107 25.42 -14.45 -3.13
CA SER A 107 25.97 -14.55 -1.76
C SER A 107 25.61 -15.88 -1.13
N ILE A 108 24.33 -16.28 -1.23
CA ILE A 108 23.85 -17.55 -0.69
C ILE A 108 24.53 -18.74 -1.38
N ASP A 109 24.66 -18.72 -2.71
CA ASP A 109 25.35 -19.78 -3.47
C ASP A 109 26.83 -19.92 -3.07
N ARG A 110 27.56 -18.79 -2.93
CA ARG A 110 28.93 -18.79 -2.39
C ARG A 110 28.98 -19.40 -0.98
N GLU A 111 28.09 -18.99 -0.09
CA GLU A 111 28.05 -19.53 1.27
C GLU A 111 27.74 -21.04 1.30
N MET A 112 26.93 -21.59 0.38
CA MET A 112 26.73 -23.04 0.27
C MET A 112 28.02 -23.76 -0.15
N CYS A 113 28.68 -23.26 -1.20
CA CYS A 113 29.91 -23.83 -1.74
C CYS A 113 31.07 -23.79 -0.73
N GLU A 114 31.22 -22.69 0.00
CA GLU A 114 32.25 -22.50 1.02
C GLU A 114 31.99 -23.36 2.27
N LYS A 115 30.75 -23.38 2.78
CA LYS A 115 30.43 -24.01 4.07
C LYS A 115 30.05 -25.49 3.97
N LYS A 116 29.85 -26.02 2.75
CA LYS A 116 29.37 -27.39 2.45
C LYS A 116 28.06 -27.78 3.17
N LEU A 117 27.29 -26.78 3.59
CA LEU A 117 26.03 -26.93 4.29
C LEU A 117 24.94 -26.28 3.46
N ALA A 118 23.79 -26.95 3.32
CA ALA A 118 22.58 -26.28 2.88
C ALA A 118 22.10 -25.37 4.04
N PRO A 119 22.08 -24.04 3.90
CA PRO A 119 21.56 -23.17 4.94
C PRO A 119 20.06 -23.41 5.14
N ASN A 120 19.56 -23.19 6.35
CA ASN A 120 18.15 -23.31 6.72
C ASN A 120 17.32 -22.18 6.06
N LEU A 121 17.13 -22.29 4.75
CA LEU A 121 16.52 -21.30 3.90
C LEU A 121 14.98 -21.40 3.90
N PRO A 122 14.28 -20.25 3.83
CA PRO A 122 12.88 -20.20 3.42
C PRO A 122 12.66 -20.99 2.12
N HIS A 123 11.60 -21.82 2.08
CA HIS A 123 11.30 -22.74 0.97
C HIS A 123 11.41 -22.10 -0.42
N VAL A 124 10.79 -20.94 -0.64
CA VAL A 124 10.86 -20.19 -1.90
C VAL A 124 12.29 -19.79 -2.29
N LYS A 125 13.17 -19.47 -1.33
CA LYS A 125 14.58 -19.24 -1.63
C LYS A 125 15.27 -20.53 -2.09
N LYS A 126 15.05 -21.65 -1.38
CA LYS A 126 15.62 -22.97 -1.75
C LYS A 126 15.22 -23.37 -3.17
N LEU A 127 13.95 -23.16 -3.54
CA LEU A 127 13.47 -23.37 -4.92
C LEU A 127 14.17 -22.44 -5.93
N PHE A 128 14.18 -21.12 -5.68
CA PHE A 128 14.79 -20.17 -6.61
C PHE A 128 16.30 -20.37 -6.80
N LEU A 129 17.05 -20.79 -5.78
CA LEU A 129 18.48 -21.12 -5.90
C LEU A 129 18.69 -22.33 -6.81
N GLY A 130 17.90 -23.40 -6.60
CA GLY A 130 17.93 -24.60 -7.46
C GLY A 130 17.53 -24.35 -8.92
N TRP A 131 16.83 -23.24 -9.21
CA TRP A 131 16.44 -22.85 -10.57
C TRP A 131 17.33 -21.77 -11.19
N PHE A 132 18.03 -20.96 -10.36
CA PHE A 132 18.75 -19.77 -10.80
C PHE A 132 19.91 -20.09 -11.74
N GLU A 133 20.85 -20.93 -11.31
CA GLU A 133 22.04 -21.26 -12.11
C GLU A 133 21.69 -22.01 -13.42
N PRO A 134 20.83 -23.07 -13.42
CA PRO A 134 20.39 -23.72 -14.66
C PRO A 134 19.69 -22.77 -15.64
N LEU A 135 18.78 -21.92 -15.16
CA LEU A 135 18.06 -20.97 -16.02
C LEU A 135 18.98 -19.88 -16.56
N ARG A 136 19.91 -19.37 -15.74
CA ARG A 136 20.95 -18.41 -16.15
C ARG A 136 21.76 -18.98 -17.32
N GLU A 137 22.20 -20.23 -17.21
CA GLU A 137 23.01 -20.87 -18.24
C GLU A 137 22.22 -21.17 -19.51
N ALA A 138 20.98 -21.62 -19.39
CA ALA A 138 20.09 -21.82 -20.53
C ALA A 138 19.82 -20.50 -21.29
N ILE A 139 19.61 -19.38 -20.58
CA ILE A 139 19.49 -18.04 -21.17
C ILE A 139 20.80 -17.59 -21.82
N ALA A 140 21.95 -17.83 -21.18
CA ALA A 140 23.26 -17.49 -21.74
C ALA A 140 23.60 -18.32 -22.99
N MET A 141 23.15 -19.58 -23.08
CA MET A 141 23.24 -20.40 -24.27
C MET A 141 22.33 -19.90 -25.40
N GLU A 142 21.08 -19.50 -25.10
CA GLU A 142 20.19 -18.88 -26.10
C GLU A 142 20.78 -17.57 -26.63
N GLN A 143 21.37 -16.72 -25.79
CA GLN A 143 22.11 -15.52 -26.21
C GLN A 143 23.23 -15.87 -27.21
N ARG A 144 24.12 -16.81 -26.86
CA ARG A 144 25.21 -17.27 -27.75
C ARG A 144 24.65 -17.81 -29.09
N THR A 145 23.54 -18.53 -29.04
CA THR A 145 22.88 -19.13 -30.21
C THR A 145 22.21 -18.09 -31.11
N GLN A 146 21.62 -17.03 -30.55
CA GLN A 146 21.06 -15.92 -31.34
C GLN A 146 22.15 -15.01 -31.92
N ARG A 147 23.38 -15.04 -31.40
CA ARG A 147 24.54 -14.39 -32.04
C ARG A 147 24.95 -15.08 -33.33
N SER A 148 25.00 -16.41 -33.35
CA SER A 148 25.49 -17.22 -34.48
C SER A 148 24.45 -17.53 -35.57
N LYS A 149 23.16 -17.55 -35.26
CA LYS A 149 22.08 -17.80 -36.25
C LYS A 149 22.07 -16.73 -37.36
N LYS A 150 22.14 -17.16 -38.64
CA LYS A 150 21.97 -16.29 -39.83
C LYS A 150 20.61 -15.58 -39.85
N HIS A 151 19.54 -16.31 -39.56
CA HIS A 151 18.20 -15.74 -39.37
C HIS A 151 17.92 -15.53 -37.88
N LYS A 152 18.21 -14.32 -37.39
CA LYS A 152 17.97 -13.94 -36.00
C LYS A 152 16.48 -13.75 -35.72
N THR A 153 16.02 -14.20 -34.57
CA THR A 153 14.62 -14.00 -34.15
C THR A 153 14.32 -12.51 -33.88
N ARG A 154 13.05 -12.11 -33.94
CA ARG A 154 12.62 -10.72 -33.64
C ARG A 154 13.01 -10.21 -32.25
N TYR A 155 13.36 -11.11 -31.31
CA TYR A 155 13.81 -10.75 -29.97
C TYR A 155 15.34 -10.86 -29.77
N ALA A 156 16.09 -11.39 -30.74
CA ALA A 156 17.54 -11.62 -30.62
C ALA A 156 18.33 -10.35 -30.25
N ALA A 157 18.02 -9.22 -30.88
CA ALA A 157 18.68 -7.94 -30.61
C ALA A 157 18.41 -7.39 -29.19
N TYR A 158 17.36 -7.90 -28.51
CA TYR A 158 16.99 -7.45 -27.16
C TYR A 158 17.50 -8.41 -26.08
N ILE A 159 17.43 -9.73 -26.30
CA ILE A 159 17.95 -10.72 -25.34
C ILE A 159 19.47 -10.56 -25.13
N ASP A 160 20.21 -10.15 -26.18
CA ASP A 160 21.65 -9.84 -26.08
C ASP A 160 21.97 -8.54 -25.32
N SER A 161 21.00 -7.64 -25.13
CA SER A 161 21.23 -6.31 -24.55
C SER A 161 21.27 -6.27 -23.02
N PHE A 162 21.14 -7.43 -22.37
CA PHE A 162 20.84 -7.53 -20.93
C PHE A 162 21.49 -8.77 -20.27
N PRO A 163 21.93 -8.72 -19.00
CA PRO A 163 22.54 -9.88 -18.34
C PRO A 163 21.58 -11.06 -18.14
N ALA A 164 22.05 -12.29 -18.40
CA ALA A 164 21.30 -13.51 -18.19
C ALA A 164 20.80 -13.67 -16.74
N ASP A 165 21.66 -13.37 -15.76
CA ASP A 165 21.36 -13.41 -14.33
C ASP A 165 20.10 -12.61 -13.96
N LYS A 166 20.00 -11.38 -14.48
CA LYS A 166 18.85 -10.49 -14.24
C LYS A 166 17.60 -11.00 -14.94
N MET A 167 17.72 -11.59 -16.13
CA MET A 167 16.57 -12.22 -16.80
C MET A 167 16.06 -13.44 -16.02
N ALA A 168 16.94 -14.32 -15.54
CA ALA A 168 16.54 -15.50 -14.78
C ALA A 168 15.69 -15.12 -13.55
N ILE A 169 16.15 -14.15 -12.74
CA ILE A 169 15.41 -13.70 -11.56
C ILE A 169 14.09 -13.01 -11.94
N ILE A 170 14.07 -12.16 -12.98
CA ILE A 170 12.83 -11.53 -13.45
C ILE A 170 11.81 -12.59 -13.89
N VAL A 171 12.24 -13.59 -14.66
CA VAL A 171 11.39 -14.70 -15.13
C VAL A 171 10.83 -15.51 -13.96
N MET A 172 11.68 -15.96 -13.03
CA MET A 172 11.26 -16.75 -11.86
C MET A 172 10.27 -15.98 -10.96
N HIS A 173 10.62 -14.77 -10.54
CA HIS A 173 9.76 -13.99 -9.65
C HIS A 173 8.47 -13.52 -10.33
N LYS A 174 8.48 -13.23 -11.64
CA LYS A 174 7.26 -12.90 -12.38
C LYS A 174 6.36 -14.11 -12.61
N MET A 175 6.92 -15.30 -12.87
CA MET A 175 6.12 -16.53 -12.97
C MET A 175 5.40 -16.84 -11.66
N MET A 176 6.13 -16.81 -10.53
CA MET A 176 5.52 -17.03 -9.21
C MET A 176 4.44 -15.99 -8.87
N ALA A 177 4.70 -14.70 -9.13
CA ALA A 177 3.71 -13.63 -8.92
C ALA A 177 2.46 -13.79 -9.81
N LEU A 178 2.61 -14.29 -11.04
CA LEU A 178 1.50 -14.58 -11.96
C LEU A 178 0.67 -15.78 -11.51
N LEU A 179 1.30 -16.81 -10.96
CA LEU A 179 0.64 -18.03 -10.48
C LEU A 179 -0.16 -17.77 -9.19
N MET A 180 0.37 -16.97 -8.27
CA MET A 180 -0.37 -16.49 -7.08
C MET A 180 -1.63 -15.70 -7.44
N ALA A 181 -1.62 -14.96 -8.56
CA ALA A 181 -2.78 -14.20 -9.04
C ALA A 181 -3.82 -15.07 -9.79
N GLY A 182 -3.60 -16.38 -9.94
CA GLY A 182 -4.51 -17.29 -10.64
C GLY A 182 -5.69 -17.72 -9.77
N GLN A 183 -6.90 -17.24 -10.10
CA GLN A 183 -8.10 -17.37 -9.26
C GLN A 183 -8.60 -18.80 -8.99
N GLU A 184 -8.50 -19.74 -9.94
CA GLU A 184 -9.30 -20.98 -9.89
C GLU A 184 -8.45 -22.27 -9.74
N ASP A 185 -7.29 -22.35 -10.40
CA ASP A 185 -6.57 -23.63 -10.63
C ASP A 185 -5.03 -23.53 -10.48
N ARG A 186 -4.51 -22.51 -9.78
CA ARG A 186 -3.05 -22.31 -9.57
C ARG A 186 -2.25 -22.27 -10.89
N SER A 187 -2.83 -21.62 -11.90
CA SER A 187 -2.36 -21.66 -13.28
C SER A 187 -2.60 -20.34 -14.02
N VAL A 188 -1.67 -19.94 -14.88
CA VAL A 188 -1.76 -18.70 -15.68
C VAL A 188 -1.86 -19.00 -17.18
N ARG A 189 -2.63 -18.21 -17.94
CA ARG A 189 -2.71 -18.35 -19.41
C ARG A 189 -1.36 -18.01 -20.04
N VAL A 190 -0.84 -18.87 -20.92
CA VAL A 190 0.52 -18.74 -21.51
C VAL A 190 0.75 -17.36 -22.12
N VAL A 191 -0.19 -16.87 -22.94
CA VAL A 191 -0.08 -15.56 -23.62
C VAL A 191 -0.02 -14.39 -22.62
N GLN A 192 -0.76 -14.47 -21.51
CA GLN A 192 -0.72 -13.47 -20.45
C GLN A 192 0.63 -13.47 -19.73
N ALA A 193 1.15 -14.65 -19.38
CA ALA A 193 2.44 -14.78 -18.73
C ALA A 193 3.58 -14.28 -19.63
N ALA A 194 3.61 -14.71 -20.88
CA ALA A 194 4.61 -14.32 -21.87
C ALA A 194 4.64 -12.79 -22.08
N VAL A 195 3.48 -12.16 -22.29
CA VAL A 195 3.41 -10.70 -22.47
C VAL A 195 3.84 -9.95 -21.21
N GLN A 196 3.47 -10.40 -20.00
CA GLN A 196 3.89 -9.72 -18.77
C GLN A 196 5.39 -9.89 -18.45
N ILE A 197 5.97 -11.06 -18.72
CA ILE A 197 7.42 -11.30 -18.59
C ILE A 197 8.20 -10.46 -19.63
N GLY A 198 7.77 -10.47 -20.89
CA GLY A 198 8.37 -9.64 -21.94
C GLY A 198 8.29 -8.14 -21.64
N MET A 199 7.17 -7.65 -21.10
CA MET A 199 7.03 -6.28 -20.61
C MET A 199 8.00 -5.96 -19.46
N ALA A 200 8.15 -6.85 -18.48
CA ALA A 200 9.04 -6.63 -17.34
C ALA A 200 10.52 -6.51 -17.78
N ILE A 201 10.94 -7.30 -18.76
CA ILE A 201 12.30 -7.28 -19.30
C ILE A 201 12.53 -6.04 -20.18
N GLU A 202 11.55 -5.62 -21.00
CA GLU A 202 11.61 -4.35 -21.73
C GLU A 202 11.79 -3.15 -20.78
N GLN A 203 11.10 -3.16 -19.65
CA GLN A 203 11.18 -2.11 -18.62
C GLN A 203 12.58 -2.05 -18.00
N GLU A 204 13.12 -3.20 -17.59
CA GLU A 204 14.45 -3.25 -16.97
C GLU A 204 15.57 -2.92 -17.96
N ILE A 205 15.47 -3.35 -19.23
CA ILE A 205 16.40 -2.97 -20.30
C ILE A 205 16.45 -1.45 -20.51
N ARG A 206 15.30 -0.76 -20.40
CA ARG A 206 15.24 0.70 -20.48
C ARG A 206 15.90 1.38 -19.28
N ILE A 207 15.69 0.86 -18.07
CA ILE A 207 16.35 1.37 -16.86
C ILE A 207 17.87 1.17 -16.98
N HIS A 208 18.31 -0.05 -17.31
CA HIS A 208 19.71 -0.43 -17.49
C HIS A 208 20.41 0.43 -18.55
N SER A 209 19.84 0.55 -19.76
CA SER A 209 20.41 1.36 -20.84
C SER A 209 20.40 2.86 -20.55
N PHE A 210 19.42 3.38 -19.80
CA PHE A 210 19.44 4.76 -19.31
C PHE A 210 20.57 4.99 -18.30
N LEU A 211 20.76 4.06 -17.35
CA LEU A 211 21.85 4.12 -16.38
C LEU A 211 23.21 4.04 -17.07
N GLU A 212 23.43 3.11 -18.00
CA GLU A 212 24.71 3.01 -18.72
C GLU A 212 25.00 4.22 -19.60
N LYS A 213 24.01 4.76 -20.35
CA LYS A 213 24.17 6.04 -21.07
C LYS A 213 24.56 7.18 -20.11
N THR A 214 24.00 7.19 -18.89
CA THR A 214 24.33 8.17 -17.84
C THR A 214 25.74 7.97 -17.29
N LYS A 215 26.15 6.74 -16.95
CA LYS A 215 27.51 6.39 -16.50
C LYS A 215 28.55 6.72 -17.57
N MET A 216 28.29 6.41 -18.84
CA MET A 216 29.14 6.78 -19.98
C MET A 216 29.31 8.29 -20.11
N TYR A 217 28.23 9.08 -19.98
CA TYR A 217 28.32 10.54 -20.00
C TYR A 217 29.14 11.09 -18.82
N GLN A 218 29.01 10.50 -17.63
CA GLN A 218 29.80 10.88 -16.45
C GLN A 218 31.29 10.51 -16.61
N ARG A 219 31.61 9.32 -17.11
CA ARG A 219 32.99 8.92 -17.45
C ARG A 219 33.60 9.85 -18.50
N LYS A 220 32.88 10.13 -19.59
CA LYS A 220 33.31 11.11 -20.61
C LYS A 220 33.45 12.54 -20.07
N LYS A 221 32.69 12.93 -19.03
CA LYS A 221 32.86 14.22 -18.33
C LYS A 221 34.13 14.27 -17.47
N ILE A 222 34.56 13.14 -16.91
CA ILE A 222 35.82 13.04 -16.14
C ILE A 222 37.01 13.05 -17.11
N VAL A 223 37.00 12.21 -18.14
CA VAL A 223 38.09 12.13 -19.13
C VAL A 223 38.22 13.43 -19.94
N ALA A 224 37.12 14.08 -20.33
CA ALA A 224 37.16 15.40 -20.97
C ALA A 224 37.42 16.57 -20.00
N ALA A 225 37.91 16.29 -18.78
CA ALA A 225 38.55 17.26 -17.89
C ALA A 225 40.06 17.01 -17.75
N SER A 226 40.60 15.94 -18.36
CA SER A 226 42.03 15.59 -18.39
C SER A 226 42.62 15.54 -19.82
N GLU A 227 41.80 15.65 -20.87
CA GLU A 227 42.25 15.60 -22.27
C GLU A 227 41.82 16.84 -23.07
N GLU A 228 42.78 17.69 -23.44
CA GLU A 228 42.59 18.80 -24.40
C GLU A 228 42.57 18.29 -25.85
N GLY A 229 41.55 17.47 -26.18
CA GLY A 229 41.41 16.85 -27.50
C GLY A 229 39.98 16.43 -27.81
N SER A 230 39.15 17.33 -28.34
CA SER A 230 37.78 16.99 -28.75
C SER A 230 37.28 17.87 -29.89
N SER A 231 36.63 17.25 -30.88
CA SER A 231 36.13 17.91 -32.10
C SER A 231 35.32 19.19 -31.82
N LYS A 232 35.53 20.21 -32.66
CA LYS A 232 34.94 21.55 -32.57
C LYS A 232 33.42 21.50 -32.40
N ASP A 233 32.71 20.61 -33.10
CA ASP A 233 31.24 20.50 -33.02
C ASP A 233 30.76 20.01 -31.65
N ALA A 234 31.47 19.03 -31.08
CA ALA A 234 31.19 18.55 -29.73
C ALA A 234 31.47 19.64 -28.68
N GLU A 235 32.47 20.49 -28.92
CA GLU A 235 32.80 21.60 -28.04
C GLU A 235 31.78 22.76 -28.14
N ILE A 236 31.30 23.08 -29.35
CA ILE A 236 30.20 24.03 -29.60
C ILE A 236 28.92 23.56 -28.89
N LEU A 237 28.58 22.26 -29.01
CA LEU A 237 27.41 21.70 -28.32
C LEU A 237 27.55 21.80 -26.79
N ARG A 238 28.74 21.48 -26.24
CA ARG A 238 29.06 21.63 -24.80
C ARG A 238 28.94 23.09 -24.34
N LYS A 239 29.51 24.05 -25.09
CA LYS A 239 29.43 25.50 -24.81
C LYS A 239 27.96 25.98 -24.80
N ARG A 240 27.15 25.55 -25.78
CA ARG A 240 25.72 25.86 -25.87
C ARG A 240 24.92 25.29 -24.68
N VAL A 241 25.15 24.04 -24.29
CA VAL A 241 24.53 23.42 -23.11
C VAL A 241 24.97 24.10 -21.81
N LYS A 242 26.26 24.41 -21.64
CA LYS A 242 26.80 25.10 -20.44
C LYS A 242 26.21 26.50 -20.27
N SER A 243 25.99 27.23 -21.37
CA SER A 243 25.26 28.51 -21.40
C SER A 243 23.80 28.38 -20.95
N LEU A 244 23.06 27.39 -21.48
CA LEU A 244 21.66 27.16 -21.12
C LEU A 244 21.47 26.72 -19.66
N ILE A 245 22.41 25.92 -19.11
CA ILE A 245 22.45 25.57 -17.68
C ILE A 245 22.68 26.83 -16.83
N LYS A 246 23.64 27.68 -17.18
CA LYS A 246 23.92 28.95 -16.44
C LYS A 246 22.72 29.92 -16.50
N ARG A 247 21.89 29.84 -17.54
CA ARG A 247 20.62 30.59 -17.70
C ARG A 247 19.39 29.86 -17.13
N GLN A 248 19.58 28.80 -16.34
CA GLN A 248 18.52 27.96 -15.73
C GLN A 248 17.46 27.38 -16.70
N LYS A 249 17.75 27.36 -18.01
CA LYS A 249 16.82 26.88 -19.05
C LYS A 249 16.80 25.35 -19.17
N ILE A 250 16.47 24.66 -18.07
CA ILE A 250 16.50 23.19 -17.93
C ILE A 250 15.67 22.48 -19.01
N ILE A 251 14.56 23.08 -19.47
CA ILE A 251 13.70 22.52 -20.53
C ILE A 251 14.41 22.52 -21.89
N GLU A 252 15.19 23.55 -22.23
CA GLU A 252 15.97 23.59 -23.48
C GLU A 252 17.16 22.62 -23.41
N VAL A 253 17.77 22.46 -22.24
CA VAL A 253 18.81 21.43 -22.00
C VAL A 253 18.23 20.02 -22.16
N GLN A 254 17.03 19.76 -21.64
CA GLN A 254 16.35 18.47 -21.82
C GLN A 254 15.98 18.19 -23.28
N LYS A 255 15.57 19.21 -24.05
CA LYS A 255 15.35 19.10 -25.51
C LYS A 255 16.64 18.78 -26.28
N LEU A 256 17.78 19.30 -25.87
CA LEU A 256 19.08 19.00 -26.49
C LEU A 256 19.66 17.61 -26.15
N VAL A 257 19.15 16.96 -25.09
CA VAL A 257 19.64 15.64 -24.63
C VAL A 257 18.68 14.50 -25.04
N LYS A 258 17.45 14.80 -25.45
CA LYS A 258 16.50 13.81 -25.98
C LYS A 258 16.44 13.83 -27.51
N ASN A 259 16.86 12.73 -28.14
CA ASN A 259 15.99 11.98 -29.05
C ASN A 259 16.58 10.59 -29.43
N GLU A 260 16.73 9.73 -28.41
CA GLU A 260 16.67 8.27 -28.59
C GLU A 260 15.75 7.69 -27.51
N GLU A 261 14.45 7.97 -27.61
CA GLU A 261 13.46 7.23 -26.83
C GLU A 261 13.33 5.83 -27.44
N ILE A 262 13.77 4.80 -26.70
CA ILE A 262 13.69 3.40 -27.13
C ILE A 262 12.22 3.06 -27.37
N LYS A 263 11.83 2.98 -28.65
CA LYS A 263 10.45 2.73 -29.09
C LYS A 263 9.88 1.50 -28.35
N PRO A 264 8.63 1.55 -27.86
CA PRO A 264 8.03 0.42 -27.18
C PRO A 264 7.99 -0.80 -28.09
N TRP A 265 8.30 -1.96 -27.52
CA TRP A 265 8.28 -3.20 -28.28
C TRP A 265 6.84 -3.54 -28.67
N GLY A 266 6.67 -4.11 -29.87
CA GLY A 266 5.38 -4.66 -30.25
C GLY A 266 4.96 -5.78 -29.30
N ARG A 267 3.65 -5.93 -29.06
CA ARG A 267 3.08 -7.05 -28.29
C ARG A 267 3.57 -8.41 -28.80
N ASP A 268 3.77 -8.54 -30.12
CA ASP A 268 4.41 -9.69 -30.79
C ASP A 268 5.82 -9.98 -30.26
N THR A 269 6.69 -8.96 -30.16
CA THR A 269 8.06 -9.10 -29.65
C THR A 269 8.07 -9.46 -28.16
N GLN A 270 7.24 -8.78 -27.35
CA GLN A 270 7.07 -9.08 -25.92
C GLN A 270 6.64 -10.53 -25.72
N ALA A 271 5.62 -10.98 -26.46
CA ALA A 271 5.11 -12.35 -26.38
C ALA A 271 6.16 -13.38 -26.81
N ARG A 272 6.86 -13.18 -27.93
CA ARG A 272 7.88 -14.15 -28.41
C ARG A 272 9.05 -14.31 -27.44
N LEU A 273 9.57 -13.21 -26.88
CA LEU A 273 10.62 -13.28 -25.85
C LEU A 273 10.09 -13.97 -24.59
N GLY A 274 8.89 -13.59 -24.14
CA GLY A 274 8.25 -14.20 -22.98
C GLY A 274 8.03 -15.70 -23.13
N CYS A 275 7.53 -16.17 -24.28
CA CYS A 275 7.38 -17.59 -24.56
C CYS A 275 8.72 -18.33 -24.49
N ARG A 276 9.78 -17.83 -25.15
CA ARG A 276 11.07 -18.54 -25.12
C ARG A 276 11.67 -18.60 -23.71
N LEU A 277 11.52 -17.55 -22.91
CA LEU A 277 11.99 -17.56 -21.51
C LEU A 277 11.14 -18.45 -20.60
N ILE A 278 9.86 -18.67 -20.93
CA ILE A 278 8.98 -19.63 -20.26
C ILE A 278 9.33 -21.07 -20.65
N GLU A 279 9.65 -21.33 -21.91
CA GLU A 279 10.17 -22.62 -22.38
C GLU A 279 11.45 -22.97 -21.63
N LEU A 280 12.45 -22.08 -21.60
CA LEU A 280 13.68 -22.27 -20.83
C LEU A 280 13.42 -22.50 -19.33
N LEU A 281 12.44 -21.80 -18.72
CA LEU A 281 12.06 -22.05 -17.32
C LEU A 281 11.46 -23.45 -17.12
N ILE A 282 10.62 -23.93 -18.03
CA ILE A 282 10.03 -25.29 -17.98
C ILE A 282 11.10 -26.36 -18.23
N GLU A 283 12.07 -26.08 -19.11
CA GLU A 283 13.22 -26.94 -19.44
C GLU A 283 14.23 -27.06 -18.27
N THR A 284 14.28 -26.11 -17.33
CA THR A 284 15.32 -26.09 -16.26
C THR A 284 14.81 -26.10 -14.81
N ALA A 285 13.56 -25.71 -14.54
CA ALA A 285 13.06 -25.63 -13.16
C ALA A 285 12.41 -26.95 -12.72
N TYR A 286 13.11 -27.70 -11.86
CA TYR A 286 12.64 -28.95 -11.26
C TYR A 286 12.40 -28.80 -9.75
N VAL A 287 11.51 -29.62 -9.20
CA VAL A 287 11.30 -29.75 -7.76
C VAL A 287 12.05 -30.98 -7.27
N GLN A 288 12.74 -30.84 -6.12
CA GLN A 288 13.33 -31.98 -5.41
C GLN A 288 12.24 -32.77 -4.67
N PRO A 289 12.35 -34.10 -4.56
CA PRO A 289 11.36 -34.92 -3.88
C PRO A 289 11.19 -34.55 -2.39
N PRO A 290 10.04 -34.88 -1.77
CA PRO A 290 9.82 -34.74 -0.33
C PRO A 290 10.83 -35.55 0.49
N VAL A 291 11.14 -35.09 1.70
CA VAL A 291 12.04 -35.78 2.64
C VAL A 291 11.46 -37.12 3.11
N ASP A 292 10.13 -37.26 3.05
CA ASP A 292 9.39 -38.46 3.45
C ASP A 292 9.42 -39.59 2.40
N GLN A 293 10.13 -39.43 1.28
CA GLN A 293 10.32 -40.48 0.28
C GLN A 293 11.28 -41.57 0.81
N SER A 294 10.88 -42.85 0.72
CA SER A 294 11.71 -43.96 1.16
C SER A 294 12.98 -44.11 0.32
N ALA A 295 14.11 -44.39 0.97
CA ALA A 295 15.44 -44.43 0.35
C ALA A 295 15.58 -45.48 -0.77
N ASP A 296 14.77 -46.54 -0.74
CA ASP A 296 14.74 -47.60 -1.76
C ASP A 296 13.99 -47.20 -3.06
N SER A 297 13.42 -45.99 -3.12
CA SER A 297 12.65 -45.52 -4.29
C SER A 297 13.40 -44.41 -5.05
N PRO A 298 13.39 -44.42 -6.41
CA PRO A 298 14.14 -43.45 -7.20
C PRO A 298 13.59 -42.03 -7.01
N PRO A 299 14.45 -40.99 -6.99
CA PRO A 299 14.05 -39.63 -6.64
C PRO A 299 13.01 -39.07 -7.62
N ASP A 300 11.86 -38.66 -7.09
CA ASP A 300 10.72 -38.13 -7.86
C ASP A 300 10.97 -36.68 -8.32
N ILE A 301 11.91 -36.52 -9.25
CA ILE A 301 12.30 -35.22 -9.84
C ILE A 301 11.25 -34.81 -10.88
N ARG A 302 10.29 -33.97 -10.47
CA ARG A 302 9.23 -33.45 -11.35
C ARG A 302 9.48 -32.00 -11.77
N PRO A 303 9.08 -31.60 -13.00
CA PRO A 303 9.20 -30.21 -13.44
C PRO A 303 8.29 -29.30 -12.60
N ALA A 304 8.82 -28.18 -12.13
CA ALA A 304 8.13 -27.22 -11.28
C ALA A 304 6.98 -26.51 -11.99
N PHE A 305 7.06 -26.41 -13.32
CA PHE A 305 6.07 -25.80 -14.19
C PHE A 305 5.79 -26.72 -15.38
N SER A 306 4.51 -26.84 -15.77
CA SER A 306 4.09 -27.63 -16.93
C SER A 306 3.13 -26.83 -17.81
N HIS A 307 3.23 -27.00 -19.13
CA HIS A 307 2.28 -26.44 -20.09
C HIS A 307 1.15 -27.43 -20.35
N VAL A 308 -0.06 -27.07 -19.97
CA VAL A 308 -1.27 -27.89 -20.09
C VAL A 308 -2.33 -27.18 -20.95
N PHE A 309 -3.02 -27.94 -21.80
CA PHE A 309 -4.18 -27.42 -22.53
C PHE A 309 -5.44 -27.63 -21.71
N ARG A 310 -6.26 -26.58 -21.57
CA ARG A 310 -7.53 -26.64 -20.86
C ARG A 310 -8.69 -26.16 -21.72
N ASN A 311 -9.88 -26.66 -21.38
CA ASN A 311 -11.14 -26.42 -22.05
C ASN A 311 -11.87 -25.24 -21.37
N ILE A 312 -12.43 -24.31 -22.15
CA ILE A 312 -13.39 -23.30 -21.67
C ILE A 312 -14.80 -23.85 -21.89
N ASN A 313 -15.49 -24.18 -20.80
CA ASN A 313 -16.89 -24.56 -20.83
C ASN A 313 -17.78 -23.32 -20.61
N THR A 314 -17.95 -22.49 -21.65
CA THR A 314 -18.92 -21.38 -21.60
C THR A 314 -20.34 -21.95 -21.61
N PRO A 315 -21.21 -21.63 -20.62
CA PRO A 315 -22.60 -22.06 -20.66
C PRO A 315 -23.27 -21.61 -21.97
N GLY A 316 -23.94 -22.55 -22.65
CA GLY A 316 -24.66 -22.30 -23.91
C GLY A 316 -23.82 -22.38 -25.21
N GLN A 317 -22.48 -22.50 -25.17
CA GLN A 317 -21.67 -22.67 -26.38
C GLN A 317 -21.30 -24.14 -26.64
N LYS A 318 -21.71 -24.68 -27.81
CA LYS A 318 -21.32 -26.04 -28.26
C LYS A 318 -19.82 -26.18 -28.58
N VAL A 319 -19.09 -25.08 -28.76
CA VAL A 319 -17.66 -25.08 -29.14
C VAL A 319 -16.78 -24.94 -27.91
N VAL A 320 -16.20 -26.06 -27.47
CA VAL A 320 -15.19 -26.09 -26.40
C VAL A 320 -13.89 -25.45 -26.90
N ARG A 321 -13.65 -24.19 -26.56
CA ARG A 321 -12.41 -23.49 -26.89
C ARG A 321 -11.28 -23.97 -25.98
N ARG A 322 -10.19 -24.46 -26.57
CA ARG A 322 -8.96 -24.81 -25.84
C ARG A 322 -8.05 -23.59 -25.66
N TYR A 323 -7.33 -23.54 -24.54
CA TYR A 323 -6.28 -22.56 -24.28
C TYR A 323 -5.08 -23.22 -23.59
N GLY A 324 -3.87 -22.70 -23.84
CA GLY A 324 -2.66 -23.10 -23.13
C GLY A 324 -2.56 -22.38 -21.78
N ALA A 325 -2.32 -23.14 -20.72
CA ALA A 325 -2.09 -22.67 -19.37
C ALA A 325 -0.77 -23.24 -18.82
N ILE A 326 -0.07 -22.44 -18.04
CA ILE A 326 1.10 -22.87 -17.26
C ILE A 326 0.58 -23.22 -15.87
N GLN A 327 0.80 -24.46 -15.45
CA GLN A 327 0.44 -24.95 -14.13
C GLN A 327 1.71 -25.20 -13.33
N CYS A 328 1.69 -24.93 -12.03
CA CYS A 328 2.78 -25.25 -11.11
C CYS A 328 2.53 -26.53 -10.33
N ASP A 329 3.61 -27.19 -9.91
CA ASP A 329 3.53 -28.35 -9.03
C ASP A 329 3.04 -27.95 -7.61
N PRO A 330 2.21 -28.77 -6.92
CA PRO A 330 1.77 -28.46 -5.56
C PRO A 330 2.91 -28.20 -4.56
N LEU A 331 4.08 -28.83 -4.73
CA LEU A 331 5.24 -28.63 -3.85
C LEU A 331 5.88 -27.24 -4.00
N VAL A 332 5.68 -26.55 -5.13
CA VAL A 332 6.12 -25.16 -5.34
C VAL A 332 5.31 -24.18 -4.48
N LEU A 333 4.09 -24.56 -4.10
CA LEU A 333 3.16 -23.74 -3.29
C LEU A 333 3.20 -24.10 -1.78
N ALA A 334 3.77 -25.25 -1.42
CA ALA A 334 3.94 -25.65 -0.02
C ALA A 334 4.81 -24.62 0.73
N GLY A 335 4.30 -24.07 1.84
CA GLY A 335 5.03 -23.03 2.60
C GLY A 335 5.22 -21.69 1.88
N LEU A 336 4.58 -21.47 0.72
CA LEU A 336 4.61 -20.19 0.00
C LEU A 336 4.00 -19.08 0.86
N ASP A 337 2.93 -19.36 1.59
CA ASP A 337 2.29 -18.46 2.55
C ASP A 337 3.26 -17.89 3.60
N ARG A 338 4.14 -18.74 4.13
CA ARG A 338 5.15 -18.36 5.14
C ARG A 338 6.38 -17.66 4.55
N THR A 339 6.56 -17.71 3.23
CA THR A 339 7.81 -17.29 2.56
C THR A 339 7.59 -16.26 1.44
N VAL A 340 6.33 -15.87 1.21
CA VAL A 340 5.87 -14.89 0.21
C VAL A 340 6.62 -13.55 0.29
N GLN A 341 7.04 -13.15 1.50
CA GLN A 341 7.79 -11.93 1.79
C GLN A 341 9.18 -11.83 1.10
N HIS A 342 9.71 -12.95 0.58
CA HIS A 342 10.97 -13.00 -0.16
C HIS A 342 10.79 -12.75 -1.67
N MET A 343 9.56 -12.61 -2.17
CA MET A 343 9.34 -12.15 -3.54
C MET A 343 9.48 -10.62 -3.66
N ILE A 344 10.02 -10.21 -4.80
CA ILE A 344 10.29 -8.81 -5.13
C ILE A 344 8.97 -8.12 -5.49
N ILE A 345 8.65 -7.06 -4.75
CA ILE A 345 7.56 -6.12 -5.05
C ILE A 345 8.21 -4.87 -5.68
N PRO A 346 8.18 -4.67 -7.02
CA PRO A 346 8.92 -3.57 -7.64
C PRO A 346 8.32 -2.20 -7.31
N TYR A 347 7.00 -2.10 -7.26
CA TYR A 347 6.26 -0.88 -6.97
C TYR A 347 6.07 -0.73 -5.46
N VAL A 348 7.05 -0.17 -4.75
CA VAL A 348 6.95 0.16 -3.31
C VAL A 348 6.47 1.59 -3.07
N PRO A 349 5.82 1.93 -1.93
CA PRO A 349 5.48 3.31 -1.60
C PRO A 349 6.71 4.22 -1.62
N MET A 350 6.57 5.44 -2.13
CA MET A 350 7.71 6.30 -2.43
C MET A 350 8.21 7.04 -1.18
N LEU A 351 9.52 7.05 -0.94
CA LEU A 351 10.14 7.79 0.18
C LEU A 351 10.20 9.31 -0.02
N VAL A 352 9.71 9.81 -1.16
CA VAL A 352 9.64 11.24 -1.51
C VAL A 352 8.38 11.50 -2.36
N PRO A 353 7.88 12.74 -2.39
CA PRO A 353 6.75 13.13 -3.24
C PRO A 353 6.85 12.61 -4.68
N PRO A 354 5.76 12.02 -5.24
CA PRO A 354 5.75 11.48 -6.60
C PRO A 354 6.04 12.50 -7.69
N LYS A 355 6.38 11.98 -8.87
CA LYS A 355 6.56 12.76 -10.09
C LYS A 355 5.20 13.28 -10.59
N LYS A 356 5.04 14.60 -10.55
CA LYS A 356 3.82 15.29 -11.00
C LYS A 356 3.35 14.84 -12.40
N TRP A 357 2.05 14.60 -12.55
CA TRP A 357 1.44 14.15 -13.81
C TRP A 357 1.45 15.25 -14.89
N ARG A 358 1.79 14.86 -16.12
CA ARG A 358 1.93 15.73 -17.31
C ARG A 358 1.51 15.05 -18.63
N GLY A 359 0.84 13.91 -18.56
CA GLY A 359 0.51 13.06 -19.72
C GLY A 359 0.38 11.59 -19.35
N HIS A 360 -0.19 10.79 -20.26
CA HIS A 360 -0.52 9.37 -20.06
C HIS A 360 0.59 8.52 -19.41
N ASP A 361 1.84 8.68 -19.85
CA ASP A 361 3.02 7.93 -19.40
C ASP A 361 4.02 8.80 -18.60
N LYS A 362 3.54 9.93 -18.06
CA LYS A 362 4.38 11.02 -17.51
C LYS A 362 3.89 11.50 -16.15
N GLY A 363 3.97 10.62 -15.14
CA GLY A 363 3.79 10.93 -13.72
C GLY A 363 4.23 9.77 -12.84
N GLY A 364 3.74 9.70 -11.60
CA GLY A 364 3.94 8.57 -10.69
C GLY A 364 5.39 8.38 -10.21
N TYR A 365 5.98 7.25 -10.54
CA TYR A 365 7.34 6.86 -10.17
C TYR A 365 8.42 7.60 -11.01
N PHE A 366 9.70 7.50 -10.62
CA PHE A 366 10.78 8.15 -11.36
C PHE A 366 11.20 7.35 -12.60
N PHE A 367 11.36 6.03 -12.43
CA PHE A 367 11.86 5.07 -13.43
C PHE A 367 10.85 3.97 -13.76
N LEU A 368 10.08 3.50 -12.78
CA LEU A 368 9.04 2.49 -13.02
C LEU A 368 7.91 3.06 -13.90
N PRO A 369 7.42 2.30 -14.90
CA PRO A 369 6.43 2.81 -15.85
C PRO A 369 5.12 3.11 -15.14
N SER A 370 4.65 4.34 -15.31
CA SER A 370 3.49 4.88 -14.60
C SER A 370 2.47 5.37 -15.61
N TYR A 371 1.35 4.65 -15.73
CA TYR A 371 0.26 4.98 -16.64
C TYR A 371 -0.90 5.64 -15.90
N LEU A 372 -1.41 6.72 -16.48
CA LEU A 372 -2.50 7.53 -15.92
C LEU A 372 -3.78 6.72 -15.72
N MET A 373 -4.08 5.78 -16.63
CA MET A 373 -5.31 5.01 -16.65
C MET A 373 -5.06 3.51 -16.83
N ARG A 374 -5.80 2.68 -16.09
CA ARG A 374 -5.79 1.21 -16.17
C ARG A 374 -6.65 0.76 -17.36
N THR A 375 -6.05 0.64 -18.55
CA THR A 375 -6.77 0.31 -19.81
C THR A 375 -7.07 -1.18 -20.00
N HIS A 376 -6.55 -2.05 -19.13
CA HIS A 376 -6.65 -3.52 -19.24
C HIS A 376 -6.27 -4.11 -20.62
N GLY A 377 -5.48 -3.38 -21.43
CA GLY A 377 -5.06 -3.77 -22.78
C GLY A 377 -5.92 -3.22 -23.92
N SER A 378 -6.98 -2.47 -23.64
CA SER A 378 -7.79 -1.80 -24.65
C SER A 378 -7.00 -0.66 -25.32
N ARG A 379 -6.73 -0.80 -26.63
CA ARG A 379 -6.01 0.22 -27.41
C ARG A 379 -6.83 1.51 -27.52
N HIS A 380 -8.12 1.42 -27.87
CA HIS A 380 -9.00 2.59 -27.97
C HIS A 380 -9.00 3.46 -26.70
N GLN A 381 -8.91 2.84 -25.52
CA GLN A 381 -8.79 3.57 -24.26
C GLN A 381 -7.41 4.24 -24.07
N GLU A 382 -6.32 3.57 -24.46
CA GLU A 382 -4.98 4.17 -24.44
C GLU A 382 -4.86 5.33 -25.45
N ASP A 383 -5.34 5.13 -26.68
CA ASP A 383 -5.29 6.11 -27.76
C ASP A 383 -6.17 7.34 -27.47
N ALA A 384 -7.34 7.17 -26.84
CA ALA A 384 -8.17 8.27 -26.37
C ALA A 384 -7.46 9.12 -25.29
N VAL A 385 -6.83 8.50 -24.29
CA VAL A 385 -6.10 9.24 -23.24
C VAL A 385 -4.78 9.84 -23.76
N ARG A 386 -4.17 9.25 -24.78
CA ARG A 386 -2.98 9.81 -25.47
C ARG A 386 -3.31 11.01 -26.37
N SER A 387 -4.49 11.03 -26.99
CA SER A 387 -4.94 12.10 -27.89
C SER A 387 -5.66 13.26 -27.17
N ALA A 388 -6.19 13.02 -25.96
CA ALA A 388 -6.86 14.02 -25.14
C ALA A 388 -6.00 15.28 -24.89
N PRO A 389 -6.50 16.51 -25.18
CA PRO A 389 -5.78 17.74 -24.92
C PRO A 389 -5.35 17.92 -23.46
N VAL A 390 -4.05 18.16 -23.24
CA VAL A 390 -3.43 18.34 -21.90
C VAL A 390 -4.18 19.36 -21.03
N LYS A 391 -4.73 20.43 -21.64
CA LYS A 391 -5.54 21.46 -20.94
C LYS A 391 -6.81 20.90 -20.31
N GLN A 392 -7.47 19.92 -20.93
CA GLN A 392 -8.69 19.29 -20.40
C GLN A 392 -8.37 18.38 -19.21
N LEU A 393 -7.27 17.62 -19.30
CA LEU A 393 -6.82 16.72 -18.24
C LEU A 393 -6.10 17.43 -17.08
N GLN A 394 -5.87 18.75 -17.15
CA GLN A 394 -5.11 19.49 -16.15
C GLN A 394 -5.66 19.34 -14.72
N LYS A 395 -6.99 19.47 -14.54
CA LYS A 395 -7.64 19.25 -13.22
C LYS A 395 -7.48 17.82 -12.70
N VAL A 396 -7.43 16.84 -13.61
CA VAL A 396 -7.23 15.41 -13.28
C VAL A 396 -5.81 15.16 -12.81
N TYR A 397 -4.82 15.77 -13.47
CA TYR A 397 -3.43 15.76 -13.02
C TYR A 397 -3.27 16.44 -11.65
N GLU A 398 -3.92 17.57 -11.42
CA GLU A 398 -3.87 18.30 -10.14
C GLU A 398 -4.52 17.51 -8.99
N ALA A 399 -5.63 16.81 -9.24
CA ALA A 399 -6.25 15.92 -8.26
C ALA A 399 -5.35 14.72 -7.91
N LEU A 400 -4.81 14.03 -8.92
CA LEU A 400 -3.88 12.89 -8.71
C LEU A 400 -2.57 13.32 -8.06
N ASP A 401 -2.03 14.48 -8.43
CA ASP A 401 -0.89 15.09 -7.74
C ASP A 401 -1.23 15.36 -6.27
N THR A 402 -2.42 15.90 -5.97
CA THR A 402 -2.81 16.22 -4.58
C THR A 402 -2.91 14.95 -3.74
N LEU A 403 -3.63 13.93 -4.22
CA LEU A 403 -3.70 12.61 -3.58
C LEU A 403 -2.32 11.95 -3.42
N GLY A 404 -1.44 12.13 -4.41
CA GLY A 404 -0.08 11.60 -4.39
C GLY A 404 0.89 12.33 -3.46
N ASN A 405 0.63 13.60 -3.14
CA ASN A 405 1.45 14.40 -2.23
C ASN A 405 1.04 14.25 -0.75
N THR A 406 -0.04 13.52 -0.44
CA THR A 406 -0.39 13.17 0.94
C THR A 406 0.65 12.22 1.55
N LYS A 407 1.29 12.63 2.65
CA LYS A 407 2.32 11.85 3.35
C LYS A 407 1.71 10.94 4.41
N TRP A 408 1.95 9.63 4.29
CA TRP A 408 1.48 8.58 5.20
C TRP A 408 2.64 8.04 6.04
N ARG A 409 2.36 7.47 7.21
CA ARG A 409 3.30 6.65 8.00
C ARG A 409 2.60 5.40 8.54
N VAL A 410 3.38 4.47 9.07
CA VAL A 410 2.87 3.26 9.74
C VAL A 410 2.58 3.58 11.21
N ASN A 411 1.37 3.26 11.68
CA ASN A 411 1.05 3.29 13.11
C ASN A 411 1.75 2.09 13.80
N ARG A 412 2.75 2.38 14.63
CA ARG A 412 3.58 1.35 15.28
C ARG A 412 2.86 0.58 16.39
N ARG A 413 1.92 1.22 17.11
CA ARG A 413 1.15 0.56 18.18
C ARG A 413 0.24 -0.51 17.58
N VAL A 414 -0.56 -0.16 16.57
CA VAL A 414 -1.46 -1.09 15.88
C VAL A 414 -0.67 -2.18 15.14
N LEU A 415 0.43 -1.85 14.45
CA LEU A 415 1.28 -2.87 13.82
C LEU A 415 1.81 -3.88 14.84
N SER A 416 2.26 -3.46 16.02
CA SER A 416 2.76 -4.38 17.05
C SER A 416 1.68 -5.36 17.53
N VAL A 417 0.44 -4.89 17.72
CA VAL A 417 -0.71 -5.73 18.12
C VAL A 417 -1.04 -6.75 17.02
N VAL A 418 -1.10 -6.28 15.77
CA VAL A 418 -1.31 -7.12 14.58
C VAL A 418 -0.21 -8.20 14.44
N GLU A 419 1.06 -7.84 14.61
CA GLU A 419 2.17 -8.78 14.51
C GLU A 419 2.14 -9.84 15.62
N SER A 420 1.74 -9.47 16.85
CA SER A 420 1.54 -10.42 17.95
C SER A 420 0.37 -11.38 17.68
N ILE A 421 -0.78 -10.91 17.21
CA ILE A 421 -1.91 -11.77 16.82
C ILE A 421 -1.50 -12.72 15.70
N TRP A 422 -0.81 -12.19 14.69
CA TRP A 422 -0.34 -12.98 13.55
C TRP A 422 0.69 -14.03 13.97
N ALA A 423 1.59 -13.73 14.91
CA ALA A 423 2.51 -14.70 15.49
C ALA A 423 1.77 -15.79 16.28
N GLY A 424 0.75 -15.43 17.06
CA GLY A 424 -0.05 -16.36 17.87
C GLY A 424 -0.94 -17.33 17.07
N GLY A 425 -1.34 -16.96 15.84
CA GLY A 425 -2.08 -17.85 14.95
C GLY A 425 -3.02 -17.17 13.95
N GLY A 426 -3.30 -15.87 14.10
CA GLY A 426 -4.35 -15.17 13.34
C GLY A 426 -5.74 -15.42 13.93
N ASN A 427 -6.77 -15.46 13.08
CA ASN A 427 -8.17 -15.71 13.43
C ASN A 427 -8.83 -14.71 14.43
N ILE A 428 -8.23 -13.54 14.64
CA ILE A 428 -8.72 -12.48 15.56
C ILE A 428 -8.79 -11.16 14.80
N GLY A 429 -9.83 -10.35 15.05
CA GLY A 429 -10.02 -9.03 14.41
C GLY A 429 -10.15 -9.08 12.89
N GLY A 430 -10.71 -10.16 12.33
CA GLY A 430 -10.80 -10.36 10.88
C GLY A 430 -9.50 -10.79 10.19
N LEU A 431 -8.41 -11.06 10.93
CA LEU A 431 -7.23 -11.73 10.38
C LEU A 431 -7.54 -13.21 10.08
N VAL A 432 -7.03 -13.70 8.95
CA VAL A 432 -7.16 -15.11 8.54
C VAL A 432 -6.48 -16.08 9.52
N ASP A 433 -7.05 -17.28 9.73
CA ASP A 433 -6.39 -18.37 10.46
C ASP A 433 -5.18 -18.90 9.67
N ARG A 434 -4.04 -19.08 10.36
CA ARG A 434 -2.82 -19.67 9.80
C ARG A 434 -2.89 -21.21 9.68
N LYS A 435 -3.89 -21.87 10.26
CA LYS A 435 -4.16 -23.31 10.13
C LYS A 435 -5.15 -23.60 9.00
N ASP A 436 -4.99 -24.76 8.38
CA ASP A 436 -5.90 -25.31 7.38
C ASP A 436 -7.07 -26.05 8.05
N VAL A 437 -8.26 -25.97 7.45
CA VAL A 437 -9.41 -26.79 7.87
C VAL A 437 -9.10 -28.25 7.55
N PRO A 438 -9.33 -29.21 8.47
CA PRO A 438 -9.07 -30.62 8.22
C PRO A 438 -9.89 -31.12 7.02
N ILE A 439 -9.23 -31.86 6.13
CA ILE A 439 -9.89 -32.51 5.00
C ILE A 439 -10.57 -33.78 5.55
N PRO A 440 -11.89 -33.97 5.37
CA PRO A 440 -12.58 -35.14 5.89
C PRO A 440 -11.99 -36.45 5.36
N GLU A 441 -11.71 -37.37 6.26
CA GLU A 441 -11.26 -38.73 5.93
C GLU A 441 -12.35 -39.50 5.16
N ARG A 442 -11.93 -40.49 4.38
CA ARG A 442 -12.86 -41.31 3.59
C ARG A 442 -13.64 -42.24 4.53
N PRO A 443 -14.98 -42.21 4.53
CA PRO A 443 -15.76 -43.15 5.34
C PRO A 443 -15.51 -44.59 4.88
N GLN A 444 -15.46 -45.52 5.84
CA GLN A 444 -15.34 -46.96 5.58
C GLN A 444 -16.72 -47.57 5.28
N THR A 445 -17.43 -46.98 4.32
CA THR A 445 -18.78 -47.38 3.91
C THR A 445 -18.84 -47.46 2.38
N GLU A 446 -19.70 -48.35 1.88
CA GLU A 446 -19.96 -48.51 0.44
C GLU A 446 -21.16 -47.69 -0.05
N ASP A 447 -21.87 -47.00 0.85
CA ASP A 447 -23.02 -46.17 0.48
C ASP A 447 -22.62 -45.06 -0.50
N VAL A 448 -23.24 -45.10 -1.68
CA VAL A 448 -23.05 -44.13 -2.75
C VAL A 448 -23.47 -42.72 -2.31
N ALA A 449 -24.47 -42.58 -1.43
CA ALA A 449 -24.92 -41.28 -0.93
C ALA A 449 -23.91 -40.67 0.06
N GLU A 450 -23.39 -41.45 1.02
CA GLU A 450 -22.35 -41.02 1.94
C GLU A 450 -21.02 -40.76 1.23
N ILE A 451 -20.57 -41.64 0.33
CA ILE A 451 -19.39 -41.40 -0.51
C ILE A 451 -19.54 -40.11 -1.33
N LYS A 452 -20.75 -39.81 -1.83
CA LYS A 452 -21.05 -38.56 -2.54
C LYS A 452 -21.01 -37.36 -1.60
N LYS A 453 -21.60 -37.46 -0.40
CA LYS A 453 -21.55 -36.43 0.66
C LYS A 453 -20.10 -36.12 1.07
N TRP A 454 -19.28 -37.15 1.30
CA TRP A 454 -17.85 -37.05 1.56
C TRP A 454 -17.10 -36.34 0.42
N LYS A 455 -17.31 -36.75 -0.85
CA LYS A 455 -16.71 -36.08 -2.03
C LYS A 455 -17.06 -34.59 -2.10
N TRP A 456 -18.27 -34.19 -1.70
CA TRP A 456 -18.66 -32.78 -1.58
C TRP A 456 -17.95 -32.07 -0.42
N SER A 457 -17.90 -32.67 0.77
CA SER A 457 -17.21 -32.11 1.94
C SER A 457 -15.71 -31.93 1.70
N VAL A 458 -15.03 -32.89 1.05
CA VAL A 458 -13.61 -32.78 0.65
C VAL A 458 -13.40 -31.65 -0.36
N ARG A 459 -14.30 -31.48 -1.35
CA ARG A 459 -14.25 -30.34 -2.28
C ARG A 459 -14.43 -29.01 -1.56
N LYS A 460 -15.36 -28.93 -0.61
CA LYS A 460 -15.58 -27.73 0.22
C LYS A 460 -14.36 -27.39 1.07
N ALA A 461 -13.78 -28.36 1.79
CA ALA A 461 -12.58 -28.16 2.60
C ALA A 461 -11.37 -27.74 1.75
N LYS A 462 -11.13 -28.41 0.61
CA LYS A 462 -10.03 -28.03 -0.31
C LYS A 462 -10.20 -26.62 -0.90
N LYS A 463 -11.43 -26.20 -1.21
CA LYS A 463 -11.72 -24.83 -1.64
C LYS A 463 -11.43 -23.82 -0.53
N ILE A 464 -11.93 -24.07 0.68
CA ILE A 464 -11.70 -23.17 1.84
C ILE A 464 -10.19 -23.01 2.10
N ASN A 465 -9.42 -24.10 2.11
CA ASN A 465 -7.97 -24.00 2.34
C ASN A 465 -7.22 -23.28 1.21
N GLN A 466 -7.72 -23.30 -0.04
CA GLN A 466 -7.17 -22.49 -1.13
C GLN A 466 -7.48 -20.99 -0.93
N GLU A 467 -8.69 -20.66 -0.48
CA GLU A 467 -9.11 -19.28 -0.17
C GLU A 467 -8.32 -18.72 1.04
N LEU A 468 -8.19 -19.50 2.12
CA LEU A 468 -7.38 -19.16 3.29
C LEU A 468 -5.89 -18.98 2.92
N HIS A 469 -5.30 -19.90 2.16
CA HIS A 469 -3.90 -19.78 1.72
C HIS A 469 -3.65 -18.49 0.92
N SER A 470 -4.58 -18.12 0.02
CA SER A 470 -4.52 -16.86 -0.74
C SER A 470 -4.56 -15.64 0.19
N GLN A 471 -5.46 -15.63 1.16
CA GLN A 471 -5.55 -14.57 2.18
C GLN A 471 -4.28 -14.47 3.04
N ARG A 472 -3.70 -15.60 3.48
CA ARG A 472 -2.42 -15.60 4.24
C ARG A 472 -1.28 -14.98 3.44
N CYS A 473 -1.18 -15.31 2.14
CA CYS A 473 -0.20 -14.72 1.23
C CYS A 473 -0.35 -13.19 1.12
N ASP A 474 -1.58 -12.69 0.99
CA ASP A 474 -1.85 -11.24 0.94
C ASP A 474 -1.56 -10.55 2.29
N THR A 475 -1.94 -11.16 3.41
CA THR A 475 -1.62 -10.67 4.77
C THR A 475 -0.11 -10.55 4.97
N GLU A 476 0.69 -11.57 4.67
CA GLU A 476 2.15 -11.47 4.82
C GLU A 476 2.81 -10.53 3.80
N LEU A 477 2.24 -10.33 2.61
CA LEU A 477 2.70 -9.28 1.69
C LEU A 477 2.43 -7.88 2.24
N LYS A 478 1.24 -7.64 2.82
CA LYS A 478 0.90 -6.38 3.51
C LYS A 478 1.81 -6.12 4.72
N LEU A 479 1.98 -7.12 5.59
CA LEU A 479 2.87 -7.02 6.76
C LEU A 479 4.33 -6.85 6.37
N SER A 480 4.81 -7.54 5.33
CA SER A 480 6.17 -7.37 4.82
C SER A 480 6.45 -5.94 4.36
N VAL A 481 5.48 -5.28 3.71
CA VAL A 481 5.60 -3.86 3.33
C VAL A 481 5.54 -2.95 4.56
N ALA A 482 4.66 -3.22 5.53
CA ALA A 482 4.59 -2.44 6.78
C ALA A 482 5.89 -2.53 7.60
N ARG A 483 6.44 -3.73 7.78
CA ARG A 483 7.76 -3.99 8.42
C ARG A 483 8.89 -3.21 7.76
N LYS A 484 8.87 -3.09 6.42
CA LYS A 484 9.88 -2.35 5.63
C LYS A 484 9.73 -0.82 5.71
N LEU A 485 8.60 -0.30 6.19
CA LEU A 485 8.28 1.13 6.25
C LEU A 485 8.08 1.68 7.67
N LYS A 486 8.00 0.82 8.70
CA LYS A 486 7.75 1.22 10.10
C LYS A 486 8.75 2.24 10.65
N ASP A 487 9.98 2.22 10.14
CA ASP A 487 11.09 3.07 10.58
C ASP A 487 11.25 4.36 9.74
N GLU A 488 10.47 4.51 8.66
CA GLU A 488 10.42 5.74 7.87
C GLU A 488 9.49 6.77 8.52
N GLU A 489 9.89 8.05 8.55
CA GLU A 489 9.04 9.18 8.99
C GLU A 489 7.81 9.44 8.08
N GLY A 490 7.74 8.73 6.96
CA GLY A 490 6.59 8.68 6.09
C GLY A 490 6.92 8.63 4.60
N PHE A 491 5.95 8.15 3.85
CA PHE A 491 6.02 7.77 2.44
C PHE A 491 4.77 8.24 1.71
N TYR A 492 4.79 8.10 0.38
CA TYR A 492 3.78 8.64 -0.53
C TYR A 492 3.26 7.55 -1.48
N TYR A 493 1.98 7.63 -1.81
CA TYR A 493 1.35 6.73 -2.77
C TYR A 493 1.15 7.46 -4.11
N PRO A 494 1.91 7.15 -5.18
CA PRO A 494 1.52 7.57 -6.52
C PRO A 494 0.16 6.94 -6.87
N HIS A 495 -0.76 7.76 -7.38
CA HIS A 495 -2.12 7.37 -7.76
C HIS A 495 -2.30 7.34 -9.28
N ASN A 496 -3.15 6.44 -9.78
CA ASN A 496 -3.65 6.41 -11.15
C ASN A 496 -5.16 6.08 -11.18
N LEU A 497 -5.76 6.04 -12.38
CA LEU A 497 -7.21 5.92 -12.58
C LEU A 497 -7.63 4.55 -13.10
N ASP A 498 -8.88 4.14 -12.85
CA ASP A 498 -9.59 3.19 -13.71
C ASP A 498 -10.16 3.88 -14.97
N PHE A 499 -10.80 3.11 -15.85
CA PHE A 499 -11.45 3.62 -17.07
C PHE A 499 -12.67 4.53 -16.80
N ARG A 500 -13.12 4.65 -15.54
CA ARG A 500 -14.22 5.52 -15.10
C ARG A 500 -13.73 6.81 -14.44
N GLY A 501 -12.42 6.98 -14.24
CA GLY A 501 -11.83 8.12 -13.55
C GLY A 501 -11.78 8.00 -12.02
N ARG A 502 -11.99 6.81 -11.44
CA ARG A 502 -11.79 6.58 -10.00
C ARG A 502 -10.29 6.45 -9.70
N ALA A 503 -9.81 7.15 -8.68
CA ALA A 503 -8.40 7.14 -8.28
C ALA A 503 -8.04 5.95 -7.37
N TYR A 504 -6.87 5.35 -7.61
CA TYR A 504 -6.33 4.22 -6.88
C TYR A 504 -4.81 4.37 -6.71
N PRO A 505 -4.23 4.03 -5.54
CA PRO A 505 -2.78 3.85 -5.39
C PRO A 505 -2.22 2.83 -6.38
N MET A 506 -0.98 3.07 -6.83
CA MET A 506 -0.25 2.20 -7.76
C MET A 506 0.54 1.07 -7.06
N HIS A 507 0.75 1.17 -5.75
CA HIS A 507 1.20 0.04 -4.93
C HIS A 507 0.03 -0.93 -4.69
N PRO A 508 0.18 -2.25 -4.85
CA PRO A 508 -0.96 -3.18 -4.81
C PRO A 508 -1.33 -3.76 -3.43
N HIS A 509 -0.43 -3.79 -2.44
CA HIS A 509 -0.66 -4.53 -1.18
C HIS A 509 -1.09 -3.63 -0.02
N LEU A 510 -0.16 -2.95 0.65
CA LEU A 510 -0.44 -2.06 1.78
C LEU A 510 -0.95 -0.72 1.27
N THR A 511 -2.26 -0.50 1.29
CA THR A 511 -2.89 0.75 0.84
C THR A 511 -4.11 1.13 1.69
N HIS A 512 -4.36 2.44 1.83
CA HIS A 512 -5.47 2.96 2.62
C HIS A 512 -6.88 2.67 2.04
N LEU A 513 -6.99 2.22 0.79
CA LEU A 513 -8.27 1.76 0.21
C LEU A 513 -8.56 0.27 0.53
N SER A 514 -7.60 -0.48 1.05
CA SER A 514 -7.72 -1.93 1.28
C SER A 514 -8.53 -2.25 2.55
N SER A 515 -8.45 -3.51 2.99
CA SER A 515 -9.02 -4.05 4.23
C SER A 515 -8.68 -3.23 5.48
N ASP A 516 -9.53 -3.29 6.51
CA ASP A 516 -9.36 -2.64 7.84
C ASP A 516 -7.93 -2.69 8.39
N LEU A 517 -7.30 -3.87 8.39
CA LEU A 517 -5.87 -4.08 8.69
C LEU A 517 -4.94 -3.01 8.09
N CYS A 518 -5.14 -2.67 6.81
CA CYS A 518 -4.32 -1.67 6.13
C CYS A 518 -4.69 -0.23 6.49
N ARG A 519 -5.91 0.02 6.97
CA ARG A 519 -6.37 1.34 7.43
C ARG A 519 -5.90 1.60 8.86
N GLY A 520 -6.11 0.66 9.79
CA GLY A 520 -5.61 0.78 11.17
C GLY A 520 -4.09 0.88 11.27
N VAL A 521 -3.34 0.26 10.35
CA VAL A 521 -1.87 0.34 10.28
C VAL A 521 -1.36 1.61 9.56
N LEU A 522 -2.21 2.38 8.87
CA LEU A 522 -1.80 3.58 8.10
C LEU A 522 -2.40 4.87 8.67
N GLU A 523 -1.54 5.83 9.00
CA GLU A 523 -1.93 7.14 9.52
C GLU A 523 -1.20 8.28 8.81
N PHE A 524 -1.65 9.53 8.96
CA PHE A 524 -0.99 10.67 8.33
C PHE A 524 0.35 10.95 9.01
N ALA A 525 1.41 11.14 8.22
CA ALA A 525 2.71 11.51 8.77
C ALA A 525 2.71 12.95 9.33
N GLU A 526 1.89 13.83 8.75
CA GLU A 526 1.70 15.22 9.14
C GLU A 526 0.45 15.37 10.02
N GLY A 527 0.65 15.22 11.34
CA GLY A 527 -0.42 15.34 12.32
C GLY A 527 -0.86 16.79 12.57
N ARG A 528 -2.04 16.97 13.17
CA ARG A 528 -2.62 18.28 13.49
C ARG A 528 -3.21 18.32 14.91
N PRO A 529 -3.16 19.46 15.61
CA PRO A 529 -3.81 19.59 16.92
C PRO A 529 -5.33 19.38 16.77
N LEU A 530 -5.92 18.55 17.63
CA LEU A 530 -7.35 18.20 17.60
C LEU A 530 -8.26 19.44 17.71
N GLY A 531 -7.99 20.33 18.66
CA GLY A 531 -8.89 21.41 19.03
C GLY A 531 -10.25 20.89 19.54
N LYS A 532 -11.19 21.81 19.77
CA LYS A 532 -12.54 21.47 20.28
C LYS A 532 -13.36 20.64 19.29
N SER A 533 -13.26 20.94 18.00
CA SER A 533 -13.99 20.22 16.95
C SER A 533 -13.37 18.86 16.63
N GLY A 534 -12.04 18.73 16.58
CA GLY A 534 -11.38 17.46 16.28
C GLY A 534 -11.59 16.42 17.37
N LEU A 535 -11.65 16.81 18.65
CA LEU A 535 -12.00 15.87 19.73
C LEU A 535 -13.43 15.34 19.60
N ARG A 536 -14.42 16.21 19.26
CA ARG A 536 -15.80 15.78 18.97
C ARG A 536 -15.84 14.82 17.78
N TRP A 537 -15.11 15.14 16.71
CA TRP A 537 -15.03 14.29 15.51
C TRP A 537 -14.28 12.96 15.75
N LEU A 538 -13.27 12.92 16.63
CA LEU A 538 -12.58 11.68 17.00
C LEU A 538 -13.51 10.73 17.76
N LYS A 539 -14.30 11.23 18.72
CA LYS A 539 -15.33 10.43 19.40
C LYS A 539 -16.41 9.95 18.41
N ILE A 540 -16.95 10.84 17.57
CA ILE A 540 -17.91 10.46 16.51
C ILE A 540 -17.33 9.40 15.57
N HIS A 541 -16.05 9.49 15.20
CA HIS A 541 -15.37 8.53 14.32
C HIS A 541 -15.25 7.15 14.98
N LEU A 542 -14.87 7.07 16.26
CA LEU A 542 -14.83 5.83 17.03
C LEU A 542 -16.22 5.16 17.07
N ALA A 543 -17.28 5.94 17.35
CA ALA A 543 -18.67 5.46 17.33
C ALA A 543 -19.12 4.94 15.94
N ASN A 544 -18.59 5.51 14.86
CA ASN A 544 -18.88 5.03 13.50
C ASN A 544 -18.18 3.70 13.18
N LEU A 545 -16.95 3.49 13.68
CA LEU A 545 -16.16 2.27 13.47
C LEU A 545 -16.69 1.08 14.27
N TYR A 546 -17.31 1.34 15.42
CA TYR A 546 -17.97 0.31 16.22
C TYR A 546 -19.22 -0.26 15.52
N ALA A 547 -19.95 0.58 14.79
CA ALA A 547 -21.17 0.25 14.05
C ALA A 547 -22.26 -0.41 14.93
N GLY A 548 -22.90 -1.49 14.47
CA GLY A 548 -23.96 -2.19 15.21
C GLY A 548 -25.28 -1.43 15.38
N GLY A 549 -25.48 -0.34 14.64
CA GLY A 549 -26.60 0.60 14.78
C GLY A 549 -26.21 1.94 15.41
N VAL A 550 -25.04 2.03 16.06
CA VAL A 550 -24.50 3.28 16.61
C VAL A 550 -24.26 4.32 15.51
N GLU A 551 -23.86 3.87 14.32
CA GLU A 551 -23.65 4.69 13.12
C GLU A 551 -24.92 5.33 12.55
N LYS A 552 -26.10 4.91 13.02
CA LYS A 552 -27.42 5.47 12.66
C LYS A 552 -27.95 6.48 13.68
N LEU A 553 -27.36 6.57 14.87
CA LEU A 553 -27.74 7.53 15.91
C LEU A 553 -27.40 8.98 15.49
N SER A 554 -28.02 9.96 16.12
CA SER A 554 -27.61 11.36 16.01
C SER A 554 -26.15 11.54 16.47
N TYR A 555 -25.49 12.63 16.06
CA TYR A 555 -24.10 12.89 16.50
C TYR A 555 -23.95 12.95 18.02
N ASP A 556 -24.97 13.40 18.74
CA ASP A 556 -24.94 13.49 20.20
C ASP A 556 -25.25 12.14 20.87
N GLY A 557 -26.06 11.27 20.24
CA GLY A 557 -26.17 9.87 20.64
C GLY A 557 -24.86 9.09 20.43
N ARG A 558 -24.14 9.34 19.33
CA ARG A 558 -22.80 8.79 19.09
C ARG A 558 -21.76 9.28 20.10
N LEU A 559 -21.88 10.52 20.58
CA LEU A 559 -21.02 11.04 21.65
C LEU A 559 -21.34 10.36 22.98
N ALA A 560 -22.62 10.29 23.37
CA ALA A 560 -23.04 9.61 24.61
C ALA A 560 -22.61 8.13 24.64
N PHE A 561 -22.69 7.41 23.51
CA PHE A 561 -22.15 6.07 23.39
C PHE A 561 -20.66 6.00 23.77
N VAL A 562 -19.83 6.95 23.32
CA VAL A 562 -18.39 6.98 23.62
C VAL A 562 -18.11 7.41 25.05
N GLU A 563 -18.86 8.37 25.62
CA GLU A 563 -18.69 8.75 27.03
C GLU A 563 -19.02 7.56 27.97
N ASN A 564 -20.00 6.72 27.60
CA ASN A 564 -20.40 5.53 28.38
C ASN A 564 -19.40 4.36 28.31
N HIS A 565 -18.47 4.34 27.35
CA HIS A 565 -17.48 3.27 27.18
C HIS A 565 -16.03 3.78 27.33
N VAL A 566 -15.81 4.90 28.03
CA VAL A 566 -14.46 5.47 28.22
C VAL A 566 -13.51 4.46 28.85
N ASP A 567 -13.96 3.68 29.83
CA ASP A 567 -13.10 2.70 30.52
C ASP A 567 -12.68 1.54 29.61
N ASP A 568 -13.60 0.99 28.80
CA ASP A 568 -13.29 -0.03 27.78
C ASP A 568 -12.36 0.49 26.68
N ILE A 569 -12.47 1.77 26.34
CA ILE A 569 -11.58 2.46 25.38
C ILE A 569 -10.18 2.65 25.97
N LEU A 570 -10.07 2.98 27.26
CA LEU A 570 -8.81 3.12 27.98
C LEU A 570 -8.09 1.76 28.10
N ASP A 571 -8.80 0.71 28.51
CA ASP A 571 -8.25 -0.66 28.58
C ASP A 571 -7.87 -1.18 27.19
N SER A 572 -8.72 -1.00 26.17
CA SER A 572 -8.40 -1.39 24.78
C SER A 572 -7.15 -0.68 24.24
N ALA A 573 -6.85 0.53 24.70
CA ALA A 573 -5.65 1.27 24.31
C ALA A 573 -4.37 0.82 25.04
N ASP A 574 -4.49 0.39 26.30
CA ASP A 574 -3.36 0.02 27.17
C ASP A 574 -3.04 -1.48 27.12
N ASN A 575 -4.06 -2.35 27.19
CA ASN A 575 -3.95 -3.81 27.23
C ASN A 575 -4.63 -4.51 26.03
N PRO A 576 -4.38 -4.12 24.76
CA PRO A 576 -5.17 -4.54 23.59
C PRO A 576 -5.31 -6.06 23.37
N LEU A 577 -4.44 -6.88 23.96
CA LEU A 577 -4.45 -8.35 23.85
C LEU A 577 -4.83 -9.08 25.15
N HIS A 578 -4.85 -8.40 26.29
CA HIS A 578 -4.93 -9.05 27.62
C HIS A 578 -5.97 -8.44 28.56
N GLY A 579 -6.57 -7.30 28.20
CA GLY A 579 -7.74 -6.73 28.87
C GLY A 579 -9.07 -7.28 28.31
N ASN A 580 -10.12 -6.46 28.33
CA ASN A 580 -11.48 -6.79 27.90
C ASN A 580 -11.61 -7.05 26.38
N GLN A 581 -10.62 -6.62 25.59
CA GLN A 581 -10.59 -6.71 24.12
C GLN A 581 -11.83 -6.10 23.41
N TRP A 582 -12.51 -5.12 24.03
CA TRP A 582 -13.76 -4.49 23.54
C TRP A 582 -13.69 -4.07 22.06
N TRP A 583 -12.54 -3.54 21.62
CA TRP A 583 -12.26 -3.16 20.23
C TRP A 583 -12.47 -4.27 19.18
N LEU A 584 -12.46 -5.56 19.56
CA LEU A 584 -12.75 -6.69 18.67
C LEU A 584 -14.23 -6.85 18.31
N THR A 585 -15.14 -6.20 19.03
CA THR A 585 -16.60 -6.27 18.78
C THR A 585 -17.09 -5.28 17.73
N ALA A 586 -16.21 -4.36 17.30
CA ALA A 586 -16.45 -3.39 16.24
C ALA A 586 -16.48 -4.02 14.83
N GLU A 587 -17.15 -3.37 13.87
CA GLU A 587 -17.14 -3.79 12.46
C GLU A 587 -15.77 -3.59 11.77
N ASP A 588 -15.04 -2.54 12.16
CA ASP A 588 -13.67 -2.26 11.70
C ASP A 588 -12.68 -2.27 12.92
N PRO A 589 -12.22 -3.45 13.41
CA PRO A 589 -11.47 -3.57 14.67
C PRO A 589 -10.14 -2.82 14.73
N PHE A 590 -9.29 -2.89 13.70
CA PHE A 590 -7.96 -2.28 13.75
C PHE A 590 -8.02 -0.75 13.62
N GLN A 591 -8.99 -0.21 12.88
CA GLN A 591 -9.30 1.23 12.93
C GLN A 591 -9.91 1.62 14.28
N CYS A 592 -10.81 0.81 14.86
CA CYS A 592 -11.39 1.07 16.18
C CYS A 592 -10.28 1.14 17.25
N LEU A 593 -9.34 0.19 17.25
CA LEU A 593 -8.17 0.19 18.13
C LEU A 593 -7.28 1.43 17.91
N ALA A 594 -7.05 1.85 16.66
CA ALA A 594 -6.30 3.08 16.35
C ALA A 594 -6.99 4.34 16.91
N ALA A 595 -8.32 4.39 16.85
CA ALA A 595 -9.12 5.46 17.44
C ALA A 595 -9.10 5.42 18.98
N CYS A 596 -9.21 4.24 19.59
CA CYS A 596 -9.13 4.06 21.04
C CYS A 596 -7.77 4.53 21.58
N ILE A 597 -6.68 4.12 20.91
CA ILE A 597 -5.31 4.55 21.21
C ILE A 597 -5.18 6.08 21.23
N ASN A 598 -5.65 6.76 20.17
CA ASN A 598 -5.49 8.21 20.08
C ASN A 598 -6.48 8.99 20.97
N LEU A 599 -7.64 8.43 21.28
CA LEU A 599 -8.57 9.02 22.25
C LEU A 599 -8.07 8.83 23.70
N SER A 600 -7.47 7.70 24.04
CA SER A 600 -6.80 7.45 25.33
C SER A 600 -5.64 8.44 25.53
N GLU A 601 -4.79 8.63 24.51
CA GLU A 601 -3.75 9.68 24.51
C GLU A 601 -4.35 11.08 24.73
N ALA A 602 -5.48 11.41 24.08
CA ALA A 602 -6.16 12.68 24.25
C ALA A 602 -6.73 12.86 25.68
N LEU A 603 -7.38 11.84 26.25
CA LEU A 603 -8.04 11.90 27.57
C LEU A 603 -7.05 11.92 28.74
N LYS A 604 -5.90 11.23 28.63
CA LYS A 604 -4.84 11.21 29.66
C LYS A 604 -4.03 12.51 29.75
N SER A 605 -4.30 13.48 28.88
CA SER A 605 -3.59 14.76 28.82
C SER A 605 -4.31 15.87 29.59
N SER A 606 -3.54 16.71 30.27
CA SER A 606 -4.04 17.95 30.90
C SER A 606 -4.61 18.97 29.91
N SER A 607 -4.36 18.80 28.60
CA SER A 607 -5.01 19.55 27.53
C SER A 607 -5.26 18.65 26.31
N PRO A 608 -6.43 17.98 26.25
CA PRO A 608 -6.83 17.12 25.12
C PRO A 608 -6.85 17.88 23.79
N HIS A 609 -7.21 19.16 23.83
CA HIS A 609 -7.37 20.02 22.65
C HIS A 609 -6.05 20.34 21.93
N SER A 610 -4.90 20.28 22.61
CA SER A 610 -3.59 20.57 22.02
C SER A 610 -2.85 19.33 21.50
N ILE A 611 -3.40 18.12 21.71
CA ILE A 611 -2.77 16.90 21.22
C ILE A 611 -2.81 16.81 19.70
N ILE A 612 -1.67 16.44 19.13
CA ILE A 612 -1.45 16.27 17.71
C ILE A 612 -1.95 14.88 17.33
N SER A 613 -3.13 14.82 16.70
CA SER A 613 -3.63 13.58 16.10
C SER A 613 -3.05 13.37 14.71
N HIS A 614 -2.78 12.10 14.40
CA HIS A 614 -2.32 11.62 13.10
C HIS A 614 -3.39 10.77 12.38
N LEU A 615 -4.50 10.47 13.06
CA LEU A 615 -5.52 9.52 12.59
C LEU A 615 -6.32 10.09 11.40
N PRO A 616 -6.51 9.33 10.30
CA PRO A 616 -7.40 9.73 9.23
C PRO A 616 -8.86 9.59 9.68
N ILE A 617 -9.47 10.70 10.10
CA ILE A 617 -10.90 10.74 10.43
C ILE A 617 -11.72 10.52 9.14
N HIS A 618 -12.14 9.29 8.91
CA HIS A 618 -13.22 8.97 7.97
C HIS A 618 -14.51 9.62 8.48
N GLN A 619 -14.98 10.67 7.80
CA GLN A 619 -16.30 11.22 8.06
C GLN A 619 -17.36 10.22 7.60
N ALA A 620 -18.40 9.99 8.41
CA ALA A 620 -19.54 9.14 8.05
C ALA A 620 -20.49 9.81 7.03
N SER A 621 -19.90 10.39 6.00
CA SER A 621 -20.49 10.59 4.67
C SER A 621 -19.55 9.98 3.64
N ASP A 622 -19.22 8.70 3.82
CA ASP A 622 -19.35 7.76 2.69
C ASP A 622 -20.82 7.84 2.27
N GLY A 623 -21.11 8.83 1.39
CA GLY A 623 -22.46 9.35 1.17
C GLY A 623 -23.48 8.23 0.98
N SER A 624 -24.55 8.26 1.79
CA SER A 624 -25.55 7.20 1.90
C SER A 624 -26.09 6.83 0.53
N CYS A 625 -25.58 5.74 -0.03
CA CYS A 625 -25.73 5.40 -1.45
C CYS A 625 -25.36 6.56 -2.40
N ASN A 626 -24.09 6.98 -2.44
CA ASN A 626 -23.51 8.00 -3.35
C ASN A 626 -24.04 7.94 -4.81
N GLY A 627 -24.33 6.75 -5.33
CA GLY A 627 -24.97 6.58 -6.65
C GLY A 627 -26.38 7.17 -6.73
N LEU A 628 -27.22 6.88 -5.72
CA LEU A 628 -28.56 7.47 -5.58
C LEU A 628 -28.49 8.96 -5.27
N GLN A 629 -27.52 9.42 -4.47
CA GLN A 629 -27.27 10.87 -4.28
C GLN A 629 -27.02 11.57 -5.62
N HIS A 630 -26.23 10.98 -6.52
CA HIS A 630 -26.05 11.52 -7.87
C HIS A 630 -27.32 11.43 -8.74
N TYR A 631 -28.13 10.37 -8.65
CA TYR A 631 -29.39 10.28 -9.39
C TYR A 631 -30.42 11.31 -8.90
N ALA A 632 -30.66 11.41 -7.60
CA ALA A 632 -31.55 12.40 -6.98
C ALA A 632 -31.13 13.84 -7.32
N ALA A 633 -29.83 14.13 -7.31
CA ALA A 633 -29.29 15.45 -7.71
C ALA A 633 -29.43 15.76 -9.21
N LEU A 634 -29.43 14.73 -10.08
CA LEU A 634 -29.62 14.87 -11.53
C LEU A 634 -31.11 15.02 -11.90
N GLY A 635 -31.98 14.19 -11.31
CA GLY A 635 -33.43 14.25 -11.50
C GLY A 635 -34.11 15.39 -10.74
N ARG A 636 -33.46 15.90 -9.69
CA ARG A 636 -33.98 16.90 -8.73
C ARG A 636 -35.22 16.42 -7.95
N ASP A 637 -35.31 15.12 -7.71
CA ASP A 637 -36.38 14.54 -6.90
C ASP A 637 -36.14 14.85 -5.42
N SER A 638 -37.13 15.48 -4.78
CA SER A 638 -37.04 15.91 -3.38
C SER A 638 -37.27 14.78 -2.37
N LEU A 639 -38.00 13.73 -2.75
CA LEU A 639 -38.26 12.55 -1.92
C LEU A 639 -37.03 11.64 -1.90
N GLU A 640 -36.43 11.37 -3.07
CA GLU A 640 -35.15 10.67 -3.14
C GLU A 640 -34.07 11.47 -2.41
N ALA A 641 -33.96 12.79 -2.65
CA ALA A 641 -32.96 13.64 -2.01
C ALA A 641 -33.07 13.67 -0.48
N ALA A 642 -34.30 13.63 0.08
CA ALA A 642 -34.50 13.49 1.52
C ALA A 642 -34.03 12.11 2.01
N ALA A 643 -34.41 11.02 1.33
CA ALA A 643 -34.04 9.66 1.71
C ALA A 643 -32.53 9.37 1.68
N VAL A 644 -31.74 10.16 0.93
CA VAL A 644 -30.27 10.03 0.83
C VAL A 644 -29.48 11.17 1.49
N ASN A 645 -30.12 11.94 2.38
CA ASN A 645 -29.51 13.01 3.19
C ASN A 645 -28.92 14.19 2.38
N LEU A 646 -29.49 14.51 1.22
CA LEU A 646 -29.18 15.73 0.45
C LEU A 646 -30.02 16.94 0.89
N VAL A 647 -31.17 16.69 1.52
CA VAL A 647 -31.98 17.70 2.23
C VAL A 647 -31.64 17.62 3.73
N ALA A 648 -31.68 18.74 4.44
CA ALA A 648 -31.54 18.73 5.90
C ALA A 648 -32.77 18.10 6.57
N GLY A 649 -32.54 17.24 7.55
CA GLY A 649 -33.54 16.58 8.40
C GLY A 649 -33.02 16.43 9.84
#